data_AF-A0A919TDB9-F1
#
_entry.id   AF-A0A919TDB9-F1
#
_cell.length_a   1.000
_cell.length_b   1.000
_cell.length_c   1.000
_cell.angle_alpha   90.00
_cell.angle_beta   90.00
_cell.angle_gamma   90.00
#
_symmetry.space_group_name_H-M   'P 1'
#
loop_
_entity.id
_entity.type
_entity.pdbx_description
1 polymer ?
#
loop_
_entity_poly.entity_id
_entity_poly.type
_entity_poly.pdbx_seq_one_letter_code
_entity_poly.pdbx_strand_id
1 'polypeptide(L)'
;MTDTDGFVLGVDLGTSHTVAMLRHPDGRTRPLLFDGQPLLPSAVYLDTTGRLHVGTDALRLGHADPARLEPNPKRHVDDGTVLLGSDQSIPVADLFAALLGAVAREAVATTGFLPPAILTFPAAWGARRRAVLGEALTRAGWPAETRLVPEPVAAARYFAEVLRRPVPAGSSLAVFDLGGGTLDVAVVRADQGSFVVTASGGADDLGGLDIDAALVDHLGKSLAGGEPAAWQRLTEPTTLAEWRARRRFWDDVRGAKEMLSRSSFAPVPVPGVEHAVHLTRDELEAAADPLVRRGVSEAAEVIAAAGLKPADLAGLFLVGGSSRIPLVARLLHSELGIAPTVLEQPELPVAEGAIIAAAQATPAPTPAQPRPGTAEAAAGGSAGAQAEPVKFAAGLATSATPTPTPATRQDSPPPITDTRAEPAAPTSAPPQSGPPQSGPPTQAAPPEEETDERLRAAPVDPWATGEAAALPTAADPIVGPSTPAPTPSSPPYVAAPTSPGYPPHHNQQHHNPQPQSPAWPGTAASQPRTPPGAGPAGATKPEAGARTTGRRRRAYIFIASAVTVVLAAGAVLAWVFWPEYRALDYHPLSEPRVITPLVPVTSDWSDAEIYRDRAYFASSDSTSNGAVGVVAIRLNATKPTWTSREAGTATRWKSMVPLPVGVALFTDLDSANDYRRRLVVLGADHGNLLWQRTLEQEDEVFFAGDSAVIADRAGKRLIGVKLTDGSQRWSQADPVSTLTTDTKVLTVTTPKDLGGPATVFGRPYEPDLADDPRIVQIGADKSARVIDANTGKILTSRQNVAEPKDEVVAHNGRLIVLQPDDQRILSYRLDKLGEPKVVYTTQAADSEMKDVTPCGDDRVCFDEEISYDAKTTTVVALDVAAEDDTVVWRYKLANVDTIIPVGEAVLVTTTVPETTLIDGTGKRIWTHTGEAARLDGGNLLEFSKALSLSPSDPALAGRHLGDQAVPLGSLNAIRSDTCAWNTSMLACVADENFVLQQFAG
;
A
#
# COMPACT_ATOMS: atom_id res chain seq x y z
N MET A 1 -35.85 35.89 -22.38
CA MET A 1 -35.96 34.46 -22.04
C MET A 1 -34.67 33.81 -22.50
N THR A 2 -34.00 33.00 -21.69
CA THR A 2 -34.47 32.36 -20.44
C THR A 2 -33.73 32.87 -19.21
N ASP A 3 -34.35 32.71 -18.04
CA ASP A 3 -33.61 32.61 -16.78
C ASP A 3 -32.56 31.50 -16.93
N THR A 4 -31.33 31.75 -16.46
CA THR A 4 -30.51 30.65 -15.97
C THR A 4 -31.12 30.25 -14.64
N ASP A 5 -31.78 29.09 -14.57
CA ASP A 5 -32.38 28.53 -13.34
C ASP A 5 -31.32 28.10 -12.30
N GLY A 6 -30.31 28.93 -12.06
CA GLY A 6 -29.13 28.73 -11.20
C GLY A 6 -28.18 27.60 -11.61
N PHE A 7 -28.57 26.74 -12.55
CA PHE A 7 -27.77 25.62 -13.04
C PHE A 7 -26.51 26.06 -13.78
N VAL A 8 -25.38 25.42 -13.46
CA VAL A 8 -24.09 25.56 -14.16
C VAL A 8 -23.40 24.20 -14.21
N LEU A 9 -22.83 23.85 -15.36
CA LEU A 9 -22.11 22.60 -15.57
C LEU A 9 -20.60 22.82 -15.67
N GLY A 10 -19.81 22.11 -14.87
CA GLY A 10 -18.37 21.96 -15.07
C GLY A 10 -18.10 20.61 -15.71
N VAL A 11 -17.28 20.57 -16.77
CA VAL A 11 -16.94 19.35 -17.49
C VAL A 11 -15.43 19.24 -17.56
N ASP A 12 -14.91 18.07 -17.20
CA ASP A 12 -13.54 17.67 -17.43
C ASP A 12 -13.47 16.54 -18.46
N LEU A 13 -12.87 16.83 -19.61
CA LEU A 13 -12.67 15.86 -20.70
C LEU A 13 -11.29 15.24 -20.51
N GLY A 14 -11.17 14.27 -19.60
CA GLY A 14 -9.93 13.55 -19.32
C GLY A 14 -9.61 12.46 -20.35
N THR A 15 -8.36 12.01 -20.37
CA THR A 15 -7.85 11.04 -21.36
C THR A 15 -8.57 9.70 -21.32
N SER A 16 -8.83 9.17 -20.13
CA SER A 16 -9.49 7.86 -19.94
C SER A 16 -10.89 7.96 -19.34
N HIS A 17 -11.19 9.04 -18.62
CA HIS A 17 -12.53 9.33 -18.09
C HIS A 17 -12.89 10.80 -18.30
N THR A 18 -14.15 11.03 -18.65
CA THR A 18 -14.82 12.34 -18.67
C THR A 18 -15.66 12.47 -17.41
N VAL A 19 -15.54 13.60 -16.72
CA VAL A 19 -16.29 13.91 -15.50
C VAL A 19 -17.16 15.13 -15.76
N ALA A 20 -18.39 15.13 -15.24
CA ALA A 20 -19.23 16.32 -15.28
C ALA A 20 -19.87 16.57 -13.91
N MET A 21 -19.77 17.81 -13.44
CA MET A 21 -20.29 18.27 -12.16
C MET A 21 -21.37 19.32 -12.43
N LEU A 22 -22.53 19.19 -11.80
CA LEU A 22 -23.67 20.09 -11.94
C LEU A 22 -23.88 20.86 -10.64
N ARG A 23 -23.85 22.19 -10.71
CA ARG A 23 -24.36 23.04 -9.63
C ARG A 23 -25.85 23.27 -9.83
N HIS A 24 -26.64 23.06 -8.77
CA HIS A 24 -28.07 23.37 -8.73
C HIS A 24 -28.31 24.84 -8.31
N PRO A 25 -29.52 25.39 -8.56
CA PRO A 25 -29.91 26.73 -8.09
C PRO A 25 -29.82 26.96 -6.57
N ASP A 26 -29.85 25.90 -5.77
CA ASP A 26 -29.65 25.99 -4.31
C ASP A 26 -28.17 26.10 -3.89
N GLY A 27 -27.26 26.16 -4.86
CA GLY A 27 -25.81 26.27 -4.66
C GLY A 27 -25.08 24.94 -4.49
N ARG A 28 -25.78 23.81 -4.37
CA ARG A 28 -25.14 22.49 -4.19
C ARG A 28 -24.59 21.95 -5.51
N THR A 29 -23.38 21.41 -5.45
CA THR A 29 -22.71 20.66 -6.52
C THR A 29 -23.00 19.16 -6.39
N ARG A 30 -23.19 18.48 -7.53
CA ARG A 30 -23.41 17.03 -7.64
C ARG A 30 -22.86 16.50 -8.97
N PRO A 31 -22.21 15.33 -9.02
CA PRO A 31 -21.80 14.74 -10.29
C PRO A 31 -23.02 14.38 -11.13
N LEU A 32 -22.93 14.55 -12.45
CA LEU A 32 -23.81 13.84 -13.38
C LEU A 32 -23.43 12.36 -13.35
N LEU A 33 -24.43 11.48 -13.47
CA LEU A 33 -24.25 10.05 -13.39
C LEU A 33 -24.51 9.41 -14.75
N PHE A 34 -23.48 8.80 -15.32
CA PHE A 34 -23.51 8.05 -16.58
C PHE A 34 -23.66 6.57 -16.23
N ASP A 35 -24.76 5.94 -16.66
CA ASP A 35 -25.13 4.56 -16.26
C ASP A 35 -25.13 4.35 -14.73
N GLY A 36 -25.37 5.42 -13.95
CA GLY A 36 -25.33 5.43 -12.49
C GLY A 36 -23.95 5.70 -11.86
N GLN A 37 -22.91 5.96 -12.65
CA GLN A 37 -21.53 6.23 -12.19
C GLN A 37 -21.11 7.68 -12.46
N PRO A 38 -20.31 8.31 -11.58
CA PRO A 38 -19.86 9.71 -11.77
C PRO A 38 -18.77 9.88 -12.84
N LEU A 39 -18.23 8.78 -13.38
CA LEU A 39 -17.18 8.76 -14.39
C LEU A 39 -17.74 8.16 -15.70
N LEU A 40 -17.68 8.91 -16.80
CA LEU A 40 -17.94 8.41 -18.14
C LEU A 40 -16.60 7.95 -18.75
N PRO A 41 -16.40 6.69 -19.14
CA PRO A 41 -15.19 6.30 -19.87
C PRO A 41 -15.03 7.12 -21.16
N SER A 42 -13.86 7.69 -21.40
CA SER A 42 -13.60 8.55 -22.58
C SER A 42 -13.49 7.76 -23.90
N ALA A 43 -13.92 6.50 -23.92
CA ALA A 43 -13.85 5.64 -25.08
C ALA A 43 -14.92 5.96 -26.14
N VAL A 44 -14.59 5.76 -27.41
CA VAL A 44 -15.46 5.94 -28.58
C VAL A 44 -15.39 4.70 -29.48
N TYR A 45 -16.53 4.17 -29.93
CA TYR A 45 -16.60 3.00 -30.80
C TYR A 45 -17.43 3.27 -32.06
N LEU A 46 -16.91 2.95 -33.24
CA LEU A 46 -17.60 3.13 -34.52
C LEU A 46 -18.33 1.85 -34.97
N ASP A 47 -19.66 1.85 -34.90
CA ASP A 47 -20.45 0.70 -35.36
C ASP A 47 -20.51 0.56 -36.89
N THR A 48 -21.01 -0.60 -37.35
CA THR A 48 -21.13 -0.94 -38.78
C THR A 48 -22.15 -0.09 -39.55
N THR A 49 -22.92 0.76 -38.87
CA THR A 49 -23.84 1.73 -39.48
C THR A 49 -23.23 3.12 -39.63
N GLY A 50 -21.98 3.31 -39.15
CA GLY A 50 -21.30 4.60 -39.14
C GLY A 50 -21.61 5.46 -37.91
N ARG A 51 -22.24 4.89 -36.87
CA ARG A 51 -22.58 5.62 -35.64
C ARG A 51 -21.51 5.44 -34.57
N LEU A 52 -21.12 6.55 -33.94
CA LEU A 52 -20.26 6.57 -32.77
C LEU A 52 -21.06 6.27 -31.50
N HIS A 53 -20.62 5.26 -30.75
CA HIS A 53 -21.00 4.96 -29.37
C HIS A 53 -19.90 5.48 -28.45
N VAL A 54 -20.21 5.75 -27.18
CA VAL A 54 -19.24 6.25 -26.20
C VAL A 54 -19.41 5.59 -24.82
N GLY A 55 -18.44 5.77 -23.92
CA GLY A 55 -18.56 5.31 -22.54
C GLY A 55 -18.52 3.80 -22.38
N THR A 56 -19.28 3.30 -21.41
CA THR A 56 -19.44 1.86 -21.11
C THR A 56 -19.82 1.05 -22.34
N ASP A 57 -20.72 1.59 -23.17
CA ASP A 57 -21.18 0.93 -24.40
C ASP A 57 -20.07 0.84 -25.45
N ALA A 58 -19.21 1.85 -25.58
CA ALA A 58 -18.06 1.78 -26.48
C ALA A 58 -17.07 0.70 -26.05
N LEU A 59 -16.70 0.64 -24.77
CA LEU A 59 -15.83 -0.41 -24.23
C LEU A 59 -16.44 -1.80 -24.47
N ARG A 60 -17.70 -1.99 -24.11
CA ARG A 60 -18.44 -3.26 -24.28
C ARG A 60 -18.51 -3.73 -25.74
N LEU A 61 -18.66 -2.80 -26.69
CA LEU A 61 -18.63 -3.12 -28.11
C LEU A 61 -17.20 -3.38 -28.62
N GLY A 62 -16.20 -2.65 -28.11
CA GLY A 62 -14.79 -2.86 -28.42
C GLY A 62 -14.25 -4.23 -27.97
N HIS A 63 -14.83 -4.85 -26.94
CA HIS A 63 -14.54 -6.25 -26.59
C HIS A 63 -14.94 -7.23 -27.71
N ALA A 64 -15.86 -6.84 -28.61
CA ALA A 64 -16.27 -7.62 -29.77
C ALA A 64 -15.51 -7.23 -31.06
N ASP A 65 -15.14 -5.98 -31.26
CA ASP A 65 -14.29 -5.55 -32.38
C ASP A 65 -13.28 -4.46 -31.93
N PRO A 66 -12.10 -4.84 -31.42
CA PRO A 66 -11.12 -3.89 -30.88
C PRO A 66 -10.63 -2.87 -31.91
N ALA A 67 -10.63 -3.22 -33.20
CA ALA A 67 -10.16 -2.32 -34.26
C ALA A 67 -11.08 -1.10 -34.47
N ARG A 68 -12.31 -1.14 -33.95
CA ARG A 68 -13.31 -0.06 -34.04
C ARG A 68 -13.41 0.81 -32.80
N LEU A 69 -12.60 0.53 -31.77
CA LEU A 69 -12.56 1.23 -30.49
C LEU A 69 -11.35 2.19 -30.45
N GLU A 70 -11.61 3.47 -30.20
CA GLU A 70 -10.59 4.38 -29.67
C GLU A 70 -10.84 4.60 -28.16
N PRO A 71 -10.00 4.03 -27.27
CA PRO A 71 -10.24 4.08 -25.83
C PRO A 71 -9.79 5.38 -25.13
N ASN A 72 -8.90 6.17 -25.74
CA ASN A 72 -8.26 7.35 -25.14
C ASN A 72 -8.11 8.53 -26.16
N PRO A 73 -9.20 9.00 -26.80
CA PRO A 73 -9.15 9.94 -27.92
C PRO A 73 -8.45 11.28 -27.62
N LYS A 74 -8.29 11.68 -26.33
CA LYS A 74 -7.57 12.90 -25.96
C LYS A 74 -6.09 12.85 -26.40
N ARG A 75 -5.47 11.66 -26.49
CA ARG A 75 -4.10 11.50 -27.02
C ARG A 75 -3.98 11.88 -28.50
N HIS A 76 -5.05 11.75 -29.28
CA HIS A 76 -5.06 12.04 -30.73
C HIS A 76 -5.32 13.52 -31.09
N VAL A 77 -5.28 14.44 -30.12
CA VAL A 77 -5.66 15.86 -30.32
C VAL A 77 -4.93 16.57 -31.46
N ASP A 78 -3.69 16.19 -31.79
CA ASP A 78 -2.90 16.79 -32.88
C ASP A 78 -2.99 16.07 -34.23
N ASP A 79 -3.52 14.84 -34.26
CA ASP A 79 -3.52 13.93 -35.43
C ASP A 79 -4.56 14.30 -36.49
N GLY A 80 -5.56 15.09 -36.10
CA GLY A 80 -6.67 15.53 -36.95
C GLY A 80 -7.71 14.45 -37.22
N THR A 81 -7.31 13.21 -37.51
CA THR A 81 -8.21 12.06 -37.72
C THR A 81 -7.65 10.76 -37.13
N VAL A 82 -8.52 9.91 -36.59
CA VAL A 82 -8.20 8.53 -36.17
C VAL A 82 -8.84 7.53 -37.13
N LEU A 83 -8.15 6.44 -37.44
CA LEU A 83 -8.70 5.33 -38.24
C LEU A 83 -9.45 4.36 -37.33
N LEU A 84 -10.74 4.13 -37.57
CA LEU A 84 -11.56 3.14 -36.86
C LEU A 84 -12.05 2.05 -37.82
N GLY A 85 -11.74 0.80 -37.49
CA GLY A 85 -11.91 -0.34 -38.39
C GLY A 85 -10.89 -0.31 -39.54
N SER A 86 -11.29 -0.86 -40.70
CA SER A 86 -10.39 -1.07 -41.85
C SER A 86 -10.12 0.18 -42.70
N ASP A 87 -11.04 1.15 -42.72
CA ASP A 87 -11.06 2.21 -43.73
C ASP A 87 -11.74 3.54 -43.31
N GLN A 88 -12.31 3.65 -42.11
CA GLN A 88 -13.06 4.84 -41.69
C GLN A 88 -12.16 5.83 -40.93
N SER A 89 -11.71 6.88 -41.61
CA SER A 89 -11.01 8.02 -41.00
C SER A 89 -12.03 8.97 -40.36
N ILE A 90 -12.00 9.08 -39.02
CA ILE A 90 -12.92 9.89 -38.23
C ILE A 90 -12.17 11.11 -37.69
N PRO A 91 -12.63 12.36 -37.93
CA PRO A 91 -12.05 13.55 -37.32
C PRO A 91 -12.03 13.48 -35.79
N VAL A 92 -10.92 13.90 -35.18
CA VAL A 92 -10.75 13.89 -33.71
C VAL A 92 -11.81 14.78 -33.03
N ALA A 93 -12.19 15.88 -33.69
CA ALA A 93 -13.30 16.72 -33.24
C ALA A 93 -14.65 15.99 -33.19
N ASP A 94 -14.90 14.96 -34.02
CA ASP A 94 -16.11 14.13 -33.94
C ASP A 94 -16.06 13.13 -32.78
N LEU A 95 -14.88 12.60 -32.45
CA LEU A 95 -14.70 11.74 -31.26
C LEU A 95 -14.99 12.53 -29.98
N PHE A 96 -14.43 13.74 -29.86
CA PHE A 96 -14.73 14.64 -28.75
C PHE A 96 -16.20 15.09 -28.76
N ALA A 97 -16.79 15.37 -29.93
CA ALA A 97 -18.20 15.75 -30.04
C ALA A 97 -19.14 14.60 -29.62
N ALA A 98 -18.78 13.34 -29.86
CA ALA A 98 -19.55 12.18 -29.42
C ALA A 98 -19.58 12.08 -27.88
N LEU A 99 -18.43 12.28 -27.23
CA LEU A 99 -18.30 12.31 -25.76
C LEU A 99 -19.06 13.49 -25.14
N LEU A 100 -18.78 14.71 -25.61
CA LEU A 100 -19.48 15.92 -25.17
C LEU A 100 -20.99 15.85 -25.47
N GLY A 101 -21.39 15.15 -26.53
CA GLY A 101 -22.79 14.87 -26.83
C GLY A 101 -23.46 13.92 -25.83
N ALA A 102 -22.72 12.99 -25.21
CA ALA A 102 -23.24 12.16 -24.11
C ALA A 102 -23.39 12.97 -22.82
N VAL A 103 -22.39 13.80 -22.47
CA VAL A 103 -22.48 14.73 -21.35
C VAL A 103 -23.67 15.68 -21.51
N ALA A 104 -23.88 16.22 -22.71
CA ALA A 104 -25.03 17.08 -23.01
C ALA A 104 -26.37 16.34 -22.87
N ARG A 105 -26.49 15.10 -23.36
CA ARG A 105 -27.71 14.29 -23.20
C ARG A 105 -28.04 14.04 -21.74
N GLU A 106 -27.05 13.71 -20.91
CA GLU A 106 -27.27 13.44 -19.48
C GLU A 106 -27.62 14.73 -18.70
N ALA A 107 -26.97 15.85 -19.03
CA ALA A 107 -27.33 17.17 -18.49
C ALA A 107 -28.78 17.57 -18.82
N VAL A 108 -29.23 17.30 -20.05
CA VAL A 108 -30.61 17.52 -20.52
C VAL A 108 -31.58 16.55 -19.84
N ALA A 109 -31.22 15.29 -19.65
CA ALA A 109 -32.05 14.32 -18.93
C ALA A 109 -32.24 14.72 -17.46
N THR A 110 -31.20 15.25 -16.82
CA THR A 110 -31.19 15.68 -15.42
C THR A 110 -31.89 17.03 -15.19
N THR A 111 -31.77 18.01 -16.10
CA THR A 111 -32.27 19.39 -15.87
C THR A 111 -33.40 19.83 -16.82
N GLY A 112 -33.67 19.09 -17.89
CA GLY A 112 -34.63 19.46 -18.95
C GLY A 112 -34.06 20.36 -20.05
N PHE A 113 -32.83 20.87 -19.90
CA PHE A 113 -32.12 21.70 -20.88
C PHE A 113 -30.61 21.49 -20.79
N LEU A 114 -29.82 22.12 -21.67
CA LEU A 114 -28.35 22.09 -21.56
C LEU A 114 -27.87 23.33 -20.79
N PRO A 115 -27.35 23.20 -19.55
CA PRO A 115 -26.96 24.37 -18.76
C PRO A 115 -25.74 25.11 -19.34
N PRO A 116 -25.54 26.40 -18.99
CA PRO A 116 -24.29 27.09 -19.25
C PRO A 116 -23.10 26.33 -18.65
N ALA A 117 -22.03 26.21 -19.42
CA ALA A 117 -20.98 25.24 -19.13
C ALA A 117 -19.56 25.81 -19.19
N ILE A 118 -18.67 25.14 -18.46
CA ILE A 118 -17.25 25.40 -18.40
C ILE A 118 -16.53 24.07 -18.63
N LEU A 119 -15.77 23.99 -19.72
CA LEU A 119 -14.96 22.83 -20.09
C LEU A 119 -13.50 23.11 -19.71
N THR A 120 -12.85 22.15 -19.07
CA THR A 120 -11.43 22.26 -18.72
C THR A 120 -10.51 21.88 -19.90
N PHE A 121 -9.25 22.30 -19.83
CA PHE A 121 -8.19 21.87 -20.76
C PHE A 121 -6.80 21.95 -20.11
N PRO A 122 -5.81 21.14 -20.54
CA PRO A 122 -4.48 21.15 -19.93
C PRO A 122 -3.75 22.47 -20.16
N ALA A 123 -3.06 23.01 -19.15
CA ALA A 123 -2.52 24.37 -19.21
C ALA A 123 -1.50 24.58 -20.36
N ALA A 124 -0.76 23.53 -20.74
CA ALA A 124 0.19 23.55 -21.85
C ALA A 124 -0.48 23.65 -23.25
N TRP A 125 -1.78 23.37 -23.37
CA TRP A 125 -2.46 23.32 -24.67
C TRP A 125 -2.56 24.70 -25.33
N GLY A 126 -1.78 24.89 -26.40
CA GLY A 126 -1.82 26.07 -27.26
C GLY A 126 -3.13 26.23 -28.05
N ALA A 127 -3.22 27.31 -28.82
CA ALA A 127 -4.45 27.69 -29.53
C ALA A 127 -4.98 26.62 -30.51
N ARG A 128 -4.11 25.79 -31.10
CA ARG A 128 -4.50 24.70 -32.01
C ARG A 128 -5.29 23.60 -31.29
N ARG A 129 -4.74 22.99 -30.23
CA ARG A 129 -5.43 21.94 -29.44
C ARG A 129 -6.76 22.47 -28.87
N ARG A 130 -6.81 23.73 -28.41
CA ARG A 130 -8.06 24.38 -27.94
C ARG A 130 -9.08 24.64 -29.05
N ALA A 131 -8.66 24.85 -30.29
CA ALA A 131 -9.59 25.01 -31.41
C ALA A 131 -10.34 23.70 -31.73
N VAL A 132 -9.68 22.54 -31.56
CA VAL A 132 -10.32 21.21 -31.69
C VAL A 132 -11.44 21.03 -30.65
N LEU A 133 -11.25 21.48 -29.40
CA LEU A 133 -12.31 21.48 -28.38
C LEU A 133 -13.47 22.41 -28.75
N GLY A 134 -13.19 23.63 -29.23
CA GLY A 134 -14.22 24.58 -29.66
C GLY A 134 -15.05 24.07 -30.85
N GLU A 135 -14.39 23.38 -31.79
CA GLU A 135 -15.05 22.70 -32.89
C GLU A 135 -15.90 21.52 -32.40
N ALA A 136 -15.39 20.69 -31.49
CA ALA A 136 -16.13 19.58 -30.90
C ALA A 136 -17.39 20.04 -30.13
N LEU A 137 -17.28 21.10 -29.34
CA LEU A 137 -18.43 21.75 -28.68
C LEU A 137 -19.48 22.22 -29.68
N THR A 138 -19.05 22.84 -30.78
CA THR A 138 -19.93 23.31 -31.86
C THR A 138 -20.65 22.13 -32.54
N ARG A 139 -19.91 21.06 -32.87
CA ARG A 139 -20.45 19.83 -33.48
C ARG A 139 -21.41 19.08 -32.55
N ALA A 140 -21.16 19.11 -31.23
CA ALA A 140 -22.02 18.53 -30.20
C ALA A 140 -23.23 19.42 -29.81
N GLY A 141 -23.38 20.61 -30.40
CA GLY A 141 -24.53 21.49 -30.18
C GLY A 141 -24.52 22.26 -28.86
N TRP A 142 -23.35 22.50 -28.27
CA TRP A 142 -23.23 23.26 -27.03
C TRP A 142 -23.46 24.77 -27.24
N PRO A 143 -23.92 25.51 -26.21
CA PRO A 143 -24.08 26.96 -26.29
C PRO A 143 -22.76 27.67 -26.63
N ALA A 144 -22.83 28.71 -27.46
CA ALA A 144 -21.65 29.49 -27.87
C ALA A 144 -20.96 30.22 -26.69
N GLU A 145 -21.67 30.37 -25.58
CA GLU A 145 -21.20 30.94 -24.32
C GLU A 145 -20.38 29.96 -23.46
N THR A 146 -20.25 28.69 -23.88
CA THR A 146 -19.45 27.68 -23.17
C THR A 146 -18.00 28.13 -23.05
N ARG A 147 -17.49 28.19 -21.82
CA ARG A 147 -16.17 28.76 -21.51
C ARG A 147 -15.12 27.66 -21.38
N LEU A 148 -13.88 27.99 -21.73
CA LEU A 148 -12.73 27.14 -21.44
C LEU A 148 -11.96 27.67 -20.22
N VAL A 149 -11.50 26.77 -19.34
CA VAL A 149 -10.63 27.09 -18.19
C VAL A 149 -9.45 26.12 -18.10
N PRO A 150 -8.23 26.53 -17.72
CA PRO A 150 -7.15 25.59 -17.49
C PRO A 150 -7.48 24.63 -16.33
N GLU A 151 -7.23 23.33 -16.53
CA GLU A 151 -7.36 22.27 -15.52
C GLU A 151 -6.72 22.65 -14.16
N PRO A 152 -5.45 23.14 -14.08
CA PRO A 152 -4.86 23.52 -12.79
C PRO A 152 -5.46 24.78 -12.16
N VAL A 153 -6.10 25.66 -12.93
CA VAL A 153 -6.84 26.82 -12.39
C VAL A 153 -8.14 26.35 -11.74
N ALA A 154 -8.80 25.35 -12.33
CA ALA A 154 -9.96 24.70 -11.73
C ALA A 154 -9.57 23.92 -10.46
N ALA A 155 -8.52 23.09 -10.51
CA ALA A 155 -8.00 22.36 -9.36
C ALA A 155 -7.64 23.29 -8.18
N ALA A 156 -6.97 24.42 -8.44
CA ALA A 156 -6.64 25.39 -7.41
C ALA A 156 -7.86 26.11 -6.80
N ARG A 157 -8.91 26.36 -7.58
CA ARG A 157 -10.21 26.84 -7.07
C ARG A 157 -10.85 25.81 -6.15
N TYR A 158 -10.84 24.53 -6.52
CA TYR A 158 -11.35 23.46 -5.68
C TYR A 158 -10.60 23.38 -4.34
N PHE A 159 -9.26 23.40 -4.39
CA PHE A 159 -8.40 23.43 -3.21
C PHE A 159 -8.72 24.61 -2.28
N ALA A 160 -8.83 25.82 -2.84
CA ALA A 160 -9.06 27.03 -2.05
C ALA A 160 -10.47 27.11 -1.46
N GLU A 161 -11.51 26.77 -2.23
CA GLU A 161 -12.90 27.09 -1.91
C GLU A 161 -13.71 25.87 -1.43
N VAL A 162 -13.48 24.68 -1.99
CA VAL A 162 -14.20 23.44 -1.59
C VAL A 162 -13.52 22.77 -0.40
N LEU A 163 -12.20 22.55 -0.48
CA LEU A 163 -11.41 22.04 0.65
C LEU A 163 -11.15 23.10 1.74
N ARG A 164 -11.55 24.36 1.49
CA ARG A 164 -11.41 25.50 2.40
C ARG A 164 -9.98 25.70 2.91
N ARG A 165 -8.98 25.52 2.03
CA ARG A 165 -7.56 25.77 2.31
C ARG A 165 -7.15 27.11 1.69
N PRO A 166 -7.24 28.24 2.42
CA PRO A 166 -7.13 29.56 1.79
C PRO A 166 -5.71 29.80 1.27
N VAL A 167 -5.57 30.08 -0.02
CA VAL A 167 -4.29 30.49 -0.63
C VAL A 167 -4.21 32.02 -0.58
N PRO A 168 -3.32 32.64 0.21
CA PRO A 168 -3.26 34.09 0.34
C PRO A 168 -2.85 34.75 -0.98
N ALA A 169 -3.42 35.92 -1.30
CA ALA A 169 -3.05 36.66 -2.51
C ALA A 169 -1.54 36.92 -2.59
N GLY A 170 -0.94 36.67 -3.75
CA GLY A 170 0.50 36.67 -3.99
C GLY A 170 1.16 35.30 -3.82
N SER A 171 0.56 34.37 -3.07
CA SER A 171 1.09 33.01 -2.84
C SER A 171 0.83 32.10 -4.04
N SER A 172 1.65 31.06 -4.19
CA SER A 172 1.55 30.10 -5.28
C SER A 172 1.22 28.69 -4.80
N LEU A 173 0.43 27.96 -5.58
CA LEU A 173 0.08 26.55 -5.39
C LEU A 173 0.65 25.77 -6.58
N ALA A 174 1.27 24.61 -6.34
CA ALA A 174 1.55 23.66 -7.41
C ALA A 174 0.40 22.66 -7.55
N VAL A 175 -0.01 22.39 -8.78
CA VAL A 175 -0.97 21.33 -9.14
C VAL A 175 -0.21 20.29 -9.94
N PHE A 176 -0.37 19.02 -9.56
CA PHE A 176 0.23 17.85 -10.20
C PHE A 176 -0.91 16.94 -10.65
N ASP A 177 -1.18 16.91 -11.96
CA ASP A 177 -2.24 16.11 -12.56
C ASP A 177 -1.64 14.89 -13.25
N LEU A 178 -1.60 13.75 -12.55
CA LEU A 178 -1.21 12.47 -13.14
C LEU A 178 -2.46 11.76 -13.63
N GLY A 179 -2.83 12.07 -14.87
CA GLY A 179 -4.03 11.58 -15.51
C GLY A 179 -3.92 10.15 -16.01
N GLY A 180 -4.88 9.78 -16.88
CA GLY A 180 -4.86 8.49 -17.56
C GLY A 180 -3.72 8.35 -18.57
N GLY A 181 -3.26 9.44 -19.18
CA GLY A 181 -2.25 9.37 -20.24
C GLY A 181 -1.46 10.64 -20.50
N THR A 182 -1.44 11.59 -19.57
CA THR A 182 -0.52 12.73 -19.52
C THR A 182 -0.21 13.04 -18.06
N LEU A 183 0.96 13.65 -17.83
CA LEU A 183 1.27 14.37 -16.61
C LEU A 183 1.23 15.85 -16.97
N ASP A 184 0.39 16.61 -16.29
CA ASP A 184 0.35 18.06 -16.40
C ASP A 184 0.72 18.68 -15.05
N VAL A 185 1.82 19.44 -14.99
CA VAL A 185 2.23 20.17 -13.79
C VAL A 185 2.15 21.66 -14.03
N ALA A 186 1.55 22.39 -13.09
CA ALA A 186 1.49 23.84 -13.16
C ALA A 186 1.62 24.50 -11.79
N VAL A 187 2.37 25.61 -11.75
CA VAL A 187 2.31 26.54 -10.61
C VAL A 187 1.32 27.64 -10.97
N VAL A 188 0.31 27.81 -10.12
CA VAL A 188 -0.63 28.92 -10.19
C VAL A 188 -0.38 29.89 -9.03
N ARG A 189 -0.58 31.19 -9.26
CA ARG A 189 -0.53 32.22 -8.23
C ARG A 189 -1.93 32.75 -7.95
N ALA A 190 -2.27 32.92 -6.67
CA ALA A 190 -3.49 33.60 -6.27
C ALA A 190 -3.35 35.12 -6.48
N ASP A 191 -4.24 35.73 -7.26
CA ASP A 191 -4.25 37.18 -7.51
C ASP A 191 -5.68 37.73 -7.45
N GLN A 192 -5.93 38.64 -6.49
CA GLN A 192 -7.21 39.36 -6.30
C GLN A 192 -8.47 38.48 -6.36
N GLY A 193 -8.41 37.28 -5.77
CA GLY A 193 -9.53 36.32 -5.78
C GLY A 193 -9.62 35.49 -7.07
N SER A 194 -8.56 35.43 -7.87
CA SER A 194 -8.42 34.55 -9.04
C SER A 194 -7.12 33.74 -8.97
N PHE A 195 -6.95 32.78 -9.88
CA PHE A 195 -5.71 32.02 -10.04
C PHE A 195 -5.17 32.21 -11.47
N VAL A 196 -3.87 32.50 -11.57
CA VAL A 196 -3.16 32.69 -12.83
C VAL A 196 -2.01 31.70 -12.91
N VAL A 197 -1.91 30.94 -14.02
CA VAL A 197 -0.77 30.05 -14.28
C VAL A 197 0.49 30.89 -14.45
N THR A 198 1.52 30.63 -13.63
CA THR A 198 2.82 31.31 -13.69
C THR A 198 3.89 30.47 -14.38
N ALA A 199 3.80 29.14 -14.26
CA ALA A 199 4.59 28.18 -15.03
C ALA A 199 3.76 26.91 -15.25
N SER A 200 4.03 26.20 -16.34
CA SER A 200 3.43 24.90 -16.66
C SER A 200 4.40 24.06 -17.48
N GLY A 201 4.39 22.76 -17.25
CA GLY A 201 5.15 21.73 -17.97
C GLY A 201 4.50 20.37 -17.74
N GLY A 202 5.23 19.30 -17.99
CA GLY A 202 4.69 17.94 -17.93
C GLY A 202 5.06 17.11 -19.16
N ALA A 203 4.42 15.95 -19.30
CA ALA A 203 4.78 14.92 -20.26
C ALA A 203 3.54 14.30 -20.92
N ASP A 204 3.44 14.42 -22.25
CA ASP A 204 2.35 13.85 -23.06
C ASP A 204 2.41 12.29 -23.08
N ASP A 205 3.53 11.69 -22.64
CA ASP A 205 3.87 10.25 -22.64
C ASP A 205 4.00 9.65 -21.22
N LEU A 206 3.47 10.31 -20.19
CA LEU A 206 3.58 9.88 -18.79
C LEU A 206 2.22 9.90 -18.07
N GLY A 207 1.58 8.75 -17.93
CA GLY A 207 0.35 8.62 -17.17
C GLY A 207 -0.02 7.17 -16.85
N GLY A 208 -1.27 6.95 -16.46
CA GLY A 208 -1.78 5.64 -16.09
C GLY A 208 -1.64 4.56 -17.17
N LEU A 209 -1.68 4.93 -18.46
CA LEU A 209 -1.50 4.04 -19.62
C LEU A 209 -0.06 3.57 -19.78
N ASP A 210 0.91 4.42 -19.45
CA ASP A 210 2.33 4.12 -19.62
C ASP A 210 2.83 3.28 -18.42
N ILE A 211 2.17 3.43 -17.26
CA ILE A 211 2.25 2.47 -16.15
C ILE A 211 1.56 1.14 -16.51
N ASP A 212 0.39 1.13 -17.18
CA ASP A 212 -0.22 -0.11 -17.70
C ASP A 212 0.76 -0.85 -18.63
N ALA A 213 1.46 -0.12 -19.51
CA ALA A 213 2.47 -0.68 -20.40
C ALA A 213 3.69 -1.25 -19.65
N ALA A 214 4.24 -0.52 -18.66
CA ALA A 214 5.35 -1.00 -17.83
C ALA A 214 5.00 -2.29 -17.06
N LEU A 215 3.74 -2.43 -16.62
CA LEU A 215 3.21 -3.66 -16.01
C LEU A 215 3.05 -4.80 -17.02
N VAL A 216 2.55 -4.52 -18.24
CA VAL A 216 2.49 -5.49 -19.33
C VAL A 216 3.88 -6.03 -19.67
N ASP A 217 4.91 -5.17 -19.74
CA ASP A 217 6.30 -5.57 -19.97
C ASP A 217 6.90 -6.34 -18.78
N HIS A 218 6.53 -5.99 -17.54
CA HIS A 218 6.93 -6.73 -16.35
C HIS A 218 6.36 -8.16 -16.37
N LEU A 219 5.04 -8.30 -16.53
CA LEU A 219 4.36 -9.59 -16.63
C LEU A 219 4.83 -10.40 -17.85
N GLY A 220 5.13 -9.71 -18.95
CA GLY A 220 5.67 -10.29 -20.18
C GLY A 220 6.98 -11.04 -19.99
N LYS A 221 7.86 -10.60 -19.08
CA LYS A 221 9.12 -11.31 -18.75
C LYS A 221 8.85 -12.70 -18.17
N SER A 222 7.85 -12.81 -17.29
CA SER A 222 7.44 -14.08 -16.68
C SER A 222 6.66 -14.95 -17.67
N LEU A 223 5.73 -14.35 -18.42
CA LEU A 223 4.91 -15.05 -19.42
C LEU A 223 5.72 -15.56 -20.61
N ALA A 224 6.76 -14.85 -21.06
CA ALA A 224 7.64 -15.31 -22.13
C ALA A 224 8.44 -16.58 -21.74
N GLY A 225 8.73 -16.76 -20.45
CA GLY A 225 9.43 -17.94 -19.93
C GLY A 225 8.51 -19.14 -19.71
N GLY A 226 7.36 -18.93 -19.06
CA GLY A 226 6.43 -20.00 -18.70
C GLY A 226 5.42 -20.37 -19.78
N GLU A 227 4.85 -19.35 -20.46
CA GLU A 227 3.71 -19.48 -21.37
C GLU A 227 3.98 -18.77 -22.72
N PRO A 228 5.10 -19.07 -23.41
CA PRO A 228 5.59 -18.29 -24.56
C PRO A 228 4.57 -18.18 -25.71
N ALA A 229 3.77 -19.22 -25.94
CA ALA A 229 2.73 -19.22 -26.96
C ALA A 229 1.52 -18.33 -26.59
N ALA A 230 1.21 -18.17 -25.30
CA ALA A 230 0.20 -17.22 -24.86
C ALA A 230 0.73 -15.79 -24.96
N TRP A 231 1.97 -15.56 -24.52
CA TRP A 231 2.63 -14.26 -24.63
C TRP A 231 2.70 -13.77 -26.09
N GLN A 232 3.19 -14.62 -27.02
CA GLN A 232 3.29 -14.26 -28.44
C GLN A 232 1.93 -13.84 -29.03
N ARG A 233 0.84 -14.53 -28.69
CA ARG A 233 -0.51 -14.16 -29.16
C ARG A 233 -1.03 -12.83 -28.60
N LEU A 234 -0.52 -12.40 -27.44
CA LEU A 234 -0.85 -11.11 -26.83
C LEU A 234 0.00 -9.97 -27.42
N THR A 235 1.26 -10.22 -27.78
CA THR A 235 2.15 -9.21 -28.40
C THR A 235 1.93 -9.08 -29.90
N GLU A 236 1.78 -10.20 -30.62
CA GLU A 236 1.66 -10.30 -32.08
C GLU A 236 0.29 -10.89 -32.51
N PRO A 237 -0.85 -10.24 -32.21
CA PRO A 237 -2.17 -10.78 -32.54
C PRO A 237 -2.41 -10.81 -34.06
N THR A 238 -2.59 -12.00 -34.61
CA THR A 238 -2.83 -12.23 -36.05
C THR A 238 -4.32 -12.42 -36.38
N THR A 239 -5.12 -12.86 -35.41
CA THR A 239 -6.55 -13.12 -35.57
C THR A 239 -7.41 -12.19 -34.70
N LEU A 240 -8.67 -11.99 -35.08
CA LEU A 240 -9.62 -11.19 -34.27
C LEU A 240 -9.81 -11.78 -32.85
N ALA A 241 -9.66 -13.10 -32.67
CA ALA A 241 -9.71 -13.73 -31.35
C ALA A 241 -8.52 -13.31 -30.46
N GLU A 242 -7.33 -13.19 -31.06
CA GLU A 242 -6.10 -12.74 -30.39
C GLU A 242 -6.15 -11.23 -30.09
N TRP A 243 -6.66 -10.40 -31.01
CA TRP A 243 -6.90 -8.98 -30.72
C TRP A 243 -7.86 -8.77 -29.54
N ARG A 244 -8.94 -9.56 -29.44
CA ARG A 244 -9.84 -9.57 -28.28
C ARG A 244 -9.20 -10.15 -27.01
N ALA A 245 -8.23 -11.05 -27.15
CA ALA A 245 -7.45 -11.57 -26.02
C ALA A 245 -6.50 -10.48 -25.49
N ARG A 246 -5.69 -9.86 -26.36
CA ARG A 246 -4.83 -8.72 -26.05
C ARG A 246 -5.62 -7.62 -25.34
N ARG A 247 -6.77 -7.21 -25.87
CA ARG A 247 -7.59 -6.15 -25.24
C ARG A 247 -7.97 -6.50 -23.79
N ARG A 248 -8.52 -7.69 -23.56
CA ARG A 248 -8.90 -8.15 -22.21
C ARG A 248 -7.72 -8.17 -21.25
N PHE A 249 -6.57 -8.68 -21.69
CA PHE A 249 -5.36 -8.68 -20.87
C PHE A 249 -4.92 -7.27 -20.44
N TRP A 250 -4.97 -6.28 -21.33
CA TRP A 250 -4.68 -4.88 -20.98
C TRP A 250 -5.71 -4.28 -20.01
N ASP A 251 -6.99 -4.63 -20.13
CA ASP A 251 -8.03 -4.25 -19.17
C ASP A 251 -7.81 -4.91 -17.79
N ASP A 252 -7.44 -6.19 -17.76
CA ASP A 252 -7.13 -6.95 -16.55
C ASP A 252 -5.89 -6.40 -15.82
N VAL A 253 -4.83 -6.01 -16.56
CA VAL A 253 -3.64 -5.34 -16.00
C VAL A 253 -3.99 -3.97 -15.41
N ARG A 254 -4.82 -3.17 -16.09
CA ARG A 254 -5.30 -1.91 -15.53
C ARG A 254 -6.11 -2.11 -14.25
N GLY A 255 -7.02 -3.08 -14.26
CA GLY A 255 -7.81 -3.44 -13.09
C GLY A 255 -6.93 -3.84 -11.90
N ALA A 256 -5.85 -4.59 -12.15
CA ALA A 256 -4.86 -4.93 -11.14
C ALA A 256 -4.12 -3.69 -10.61
N LYS A 257 -3.62 -2.80 -11.47
CA LYS A 257 -3.01 -1.51 -11.07
C LYS A 257 -3.94 -0.71 -10.15
N GLU A 258 -5.21 -0.55 -10.55
CA GLU A 258 -6.21 0.20 -9.79
C GLU A 258 -6.61 -0.49 -8.48
N MET A 259 -6.54 -1.82 -8.40
CA MET A 259 -6.71 -2.60 -7.17
C MET A 259 -5.52 -2.43 -6.21
N LEU A 260 -4.30 -2.40 -6.74
CA LEU A 260 -3.04 -2.29 -5.99
C LEU A 260 -2.84 -0.94 -5.29
N SER A 261 -3.49 0.13 -5.77
CA SER A 261 -3.57 1.39 -5.02
C SER A 261 -4.33 1.27 -3.69
N ARG A 262 -5.04 0.16 -3.43
CA ARG A 262 -5.75 -0.13 -2.16
C ARG A 262 -5.33 -1.46 -1.52
N SER A 263 -4.94 -2.46 -2.31
CA SER A 263 -4.52 -3.80 -1.87
C SER A 263 -3.00 -4.01 -2.05
N SER A 264 -2.39 -4.96 -1.33
CA SER A 264 -0.98 -5.34 -1.53
C SER A 264 -0.74 -6.32 -2.69
N PHE A 265 -1.81 -6.93 -3.23
CA PHE A 265 -1.77 -7.86 -4.35
C PHE A 265 -3.01 -7.69 -5.24
N ALA A 266 -2.93 -8.15 -6.50
CA ALA A 266 -4.05 -8.29 -7.42
C ALA A 266 -3.82 -9.47 -8.38
N PRO A 267 -4.85 -10.28 -8.69
CA PRO A 267 -4.77 -11.30 -9.73
C PRO A 267 -5.00 -10.69 -11.13
N VAL A 268 -4.22 -11.13 -12.11
CA VAL A 268 -4.31 -10.76 -13.53
C VAL A 268 -4.64 -12.01 -14.35
N PRO A 269 -5.90 -12.20 -14.78
CA PRO A 269 -6.25 -13.24 -15.74
C PRO A 269 -5.45 -13.07 -17.06
N VAL A 270 -4.84 -14.14 -17.56
CA VAL A 270 -4.09 -14.11 -18.82
C VAL A 270 -4.78 -14.99 -19.86
N PRO A 271 -5.31 -14.43 -20.96
CA PRO A 271 -6.04 -15.20 -21.97
C PRO A 271 -5.21 -16.33 -22.61
N GLY A 272 -5.66 -17.57 -22.42
CA GLY A 272 -4.98 -18.76 -22.90
C GLY A 272 -4.01 -19.39 -21.91
N VAL A 273 -3.94 -18.86 -20.67
CA VAL A 273 -3.32 -19.48 -19.50
C VAL A 273 -4.45 -19.89 -18.54
N GLU A 274 -4.35 -21.06 -17.90
CA GLU A 274 -5.44 -21.57 -17.04
C GLU A 274 -5.56 -20.86 -15.68
N HIS A 275 -4.47 -20.22 -15.23
CA HIS A 275 -4.38 -19.53 -13.96
C HIS A 275 -4.16 -18.02 -14.17
N ALA A 276 -4.59 -17.21 -13.19
CA ALA A 276 -4.22 -15.80 -13.13
C ALA A 276 -2.77 -15.66 -12.68
N VAL A 277 -2.03 -14.76 -13.31
CA VAL A 277 -0.72 -14.31 -12.81
C VAL A 277 -0.97 -13.37 -11.63
N HIS A 278 -0.09 -13.39 -10.64
CA HIS A 278 -0.18 -12.46 -9.50
C HIS A 278 0.68 -11.23 -9.79
N LEU A 279 0.18 -10.06 -9.41
CA LEU A 279 0.92 -8.81 -9.38
C LEU A 279 0.81 -8.21 -7.97
N THR A 280 1.93 -7.85 -7.37
CA THR A 280 2.03 -7.24 -6.04
C THR A 280 2.14 -5.73 -6.13
N ARG A 281 1.91 -5.03 -5.00
CA ARG A 281 2.12 -3.58 -4.93
C ARG A 281 3.59 -3.24 -5.20
N ASP A 282 4.52 -4.04 -4.71
CA ASP A 282 5.95 -3.77 -4.83
C ASP A 282 6.43 -3.95 -6.27
N GLU A 283 5.87 -4.91 -7.01
CA GLU A 283 6.10 -5.04 -8.47
C GLU A 283 5.49 -3.88 -9.26
N LEU A 284 4.30 -3.39 -8.88
CA LEU A 284 3.74 -2.16 -9.44
C LEU A 284 4.64 -0.96 -9.15
N GLU A 285 5.07 -0.77 -7.91
CA GLU A 285 5.91 0.35 -7.53
C GLU A 285 7.28 0.29 -8.21
N ALA A 286 7.90 -0.89 -8.31
CA ALA A 286 9.15 -1.08 -9.04
C ALA A 286 9.01 -0.81 -10.56
N ALA A 287 7.88 -1.17 -11.17
CA ALA A 287 7.59 -0.86 -12.58
C ALA A 287 7.29 0.64 -12.79
N ALA A 288 6.65 1.30 -11.81
CA ALA A 288 6.26 2.70 -11.90
C ALA A 288 7.34 3.68 -11.45
N ASP A 289 8.30 3.30 -10.59
CA ASP A 289 9.30 4.18 -9.98
C ASP A 289 10.07 5.06 -10.98
N PRO A 290 10.60 4.54 -12.11
CA PRO A 290 11.29 5.38 -13.09
C PRO A 290 10.39 6.43 -13.74
N LEU A 291 9.12 6.08 -13.98
CA LEU A 291 8.10 6.96 -14.56
C LEU A 291 7.68 8.04 -13.55
N VAL A 292 7.43 7.66 -12.29
CA VAL A 292 7.02 8.58 -11.24
C VAL A 292 8.15 9.55 -10.88
N ARG A 293 9.41 9.10 -10.75
CA ARG A 293 10.57 9.99 -10.49
C ARG A 293 10.82 10.99 -11.62
N ARG A 294 10.61 10.59 -12.88
CA ARG A 294 10.59 11.53 -14.00
C ARG A 294 9.52 12.61 -13.77
N GLY A 295 8.30 12.21 -13.39
CA GLY A 295 7.24 13.17 -13.06
C GLY A 295 7.57 14.10 -11.88
N VAL A 296 8.21 13.60 -10.83
CA VAL A 296 8.69 14.42 -9.70
C VAL A 296 9.75 15.43 -10.15
N SER A 297 10.64 15.02 -11.07
CA SER A 297 11.65 15.90 -11.66
C SER A 297 11.01 17.02 -12.50
N GLU A 298 10.05 16.69 -13.37
CA GLU A 298 9.24 17.67 -14.11
C GLU A 298 8.57 18.68 -13.16
N ALA A 299 8.05 18.20 -12.02
CA ALA A 299 7.45 19.08 -11.03
C ALA A 299 8.47 20.04 -10.38
N ALA A 300 9.66 19.57 -10.04
CA ALA A 300 10.75 20.42 -9.56
C ALA A 300 11.14 21.49 -10.59
N GLU A 301 11.23 21.13 -11.87
CA GLU A 301 11.56 22.04 -12.97
C GLU A 301 10.48 23.10 -13.19
N VAL A 302 9.19 22.73 -13.18
CA VAL A 302 8.08 23.69 -13.32
C VAL A 302 8.01 24.64 -12.12
N ILE A 303 8.30 24.17 -10.91
CA ILE A 303 8.40 25.02 -9.70
C ILE A 303 9.56 26.02 -9.84
N ALA A 304 10.73 25.56 -10.28
CA ALA A 304 11.89 26.43 -10.54
C ALA A 304 11.62 27.44 -11.66
N ALA A 305 10.91 27.05 -12.73
CA ALA A 305 10.51 27.92 -13.83
C ALA A 305 9.53 29.04 -13.40
N ALA A 306 8.73 28.82 -12.34
CA ALA A 306 7.92 29.87 -11.71
C ALA A 306 8.76 30.88 -10.89
N GLY A 307 10.07 30.66 -10.75
CA GLY A 307 10.98 31.44 -9.92
C GLY A 307 10.87 31.11 -8.43
N LEU A 308 10.40 29.91 -8.08
CA LEU A 308 10.12 29.47 -6.72
C LEU A 308 10.93 28.22 -6.35
N LYS A 309 11.01 27.93 -5.05
CA LYS A 309 11.38 26.63 -4.48
C LYS A 309 10.10 25.92 -4.00
N PRO A 310 10.11 24.59 -3.81
CA PRO A 310 8.96 23.88 -3.24
C PRO A 310 8.48 24.46 -1.90
N ALA A 311 9.41 24.92 -1.04
CA ALA A 311 9.09 25.55 0.24
C ALA A 311 8.47 26.97 0.13
N ASP A 312 8.46 27.59 -1.05
CA ASP A 312 7.80 28.88 -1.29
C ASP A 312 6.33 28.71 -1.73
N LEU A 313 5.86 27.46 -1.88
CA LEU A 313 4.48 27.13 -2.24
C LEU A 313 3.58 27.08 -0.99
N ALA A 314 2.35 27.58 -1.14
CA ALA A 314 1.27 27.39 -0.18
C ALA A 314 0.71 25.95 -0.15
N GLY A 315 1.16 25.08 -1.06
CA GLY A 315 0.77 23.69 -1.15
C GLY A 315 1.13 23.04 -2.48
N LEU A 316 1.12 21.71 -2.48
CA LEU A 316 1.13 20.85 -3.66
C LEU A 316 -0.18 20.06 -3.67
N PHE A 317 -0.96 20.12 -4.75
CA PHE A 317 -2.27 19.47 -4.85
C PHE A 317 -2.26 18.40 -5.95
N LEU A 318 -2.61 17.16 -5.60
CA LEU A 318 -2.66 16.06 -6.56
C LEU A 318 -4.09 15.92 -7.12
N VAL A 319 -4.18 15.85 -8.44
CA VAL A 319 -5.39 15.51 -9.19
C VAL A 319 -5.06 14.44 -10.24
N GLY A 320 -6.08 13.91 -10.91
CA GLY A 320 -5.92 12.81 -11.86
C GLY A 320 -5.92 11.43 -11.19
N GLY A 321 -6.55 10.45 -11.86
CA GLY A 321 -6.82 9.13 -11.28
C GLY A 321 -5.58 8.32 -10.88
N SER A 322 -4.46 8.52 -11.58
CA SER A 322 -3.20 7.80 -11.33
C SER A 322 -2.45 8.34 -10.11
N SER A 323 -2.74 9.57 -9.68
CA SER A 323 -2.23 10.14 -8.42
C SER A 323 -2.69 9.38 -7.16
N ARG A 324 -3.62 8.43 -7.29
CA ARG A 324 -3.96 7.47 -6.20
C ARG A 324 -2.86 6.46 -5.90
N ILE A 325 -1.90 6.24 -6.79
CA ILE A 325 -0.81 5.27 -6.56
C ILE A 325 0.05 5.79 -5.39
N PRO A 326 0.18 5.05 -4.27
CA PRO A 326 0.83 5.58 -3.05
C PRO A 326 2.26 6.09 -3.26
N LEU A 327 3.01 5.45 -4.16
CA LEU A 327 4.34 5.89 -4.60
C LEU A 327 4.39 7.35 -5.07
N VAL A 328 3.35 7.84 -5.77
CA VAL A 328 3.32 9.22 -6.31
C VAL A 328 3.36 10.24 -5.18
N ALA A 329 2.52 10.06 -4.16
CA ALA A 329 2.49 10.94 -2.99
C ALA A 329 3.80 10.83 -2.18
N ARG A 330 4.33 9.62 -1.97
CA ARG A 330 5.60 9.42 -1.25
C ARG A 330 6.77 10.10 -1.96
N LEU A 331 6.96 9.88 -3.26
CA LEU A 331 8.12 10.43 -3.98
C LEU A 331 8.05 11.96 -4.11
N LEU A 332 6.86 12.53 -4.39
CA LEU A 332 6.66 13.98 -4.36
C LEU A 332 6.98 14.56 -2.97
N HIS A 333 6.57 13.87 -1.89
CA HIS A 333 6.88 14.31 -0.54
C HIS A 333 8.37 14.24 -0.22
N SER A 334 9.02 13.08 -0.43
CA SER A 334 10.41 12.85 -0.06
C SER A 334 11.41 13.66 -0.88
N GLU A 335 11.17 13.86 -2.18
CA GLU A 335 12.11 14.55 -3.07
C GLU A 335 11.89 16.07 -3.13
N LEU A 336 10.64 16.55 -3.15
CA LEU A 336 10.35 17.99 -3.14
C LEU A 336 10.30 18.57 -1.73
N GLY A 337 10.08 17.73 -0.71
CA GLY A 337 9.99 18.13 0.68
C GLY A 337 8.77 19.03 0.97
N ILE A 338 7.64 18.76 0.32
CA ILE A 338 6.34 19.40 0.56
C ILE A 338 5.29 18.30 0.65
N ALA A 339 4.42 18.32 1.67
CA ALA A 339 3.36 17.33 1.80
C ALA A 339 2.28 17.52 0.72
N PRO A 340 2.07 16.56 -0.20
CA PRO A 340 1.03 16.67 -1.21
C PRO A 340 -0.35 16.49 -0.59
N THR A 341 -1.31 17.31 -1.02
CA THR A 341 -2.72 17.15 -0.69
C THR A 341 -3.32 16.12 -1.64
N VAL A 342 -3.63 14.94 -1.10
CA VAL A 342 -4.23 13.80 -1.81
C VAL A 342 -5.73 13.75 -1.54
N LEU A 343 -6.51 13.24 -2.49
CA LEU A 343 -7.95 13.02 -2.35
C LEU A 343 -8.32 11.58 -2.67
N GLU A 344 -9.41 11.10 -2.07
CA GLU A 344 -9.98 9.77 -2.35
C GLU A 344 -10.50 9.65 -3.80
N GLN A 345 -10.98 10.76 -4.37
CA GLN A 345 -11.50 10.85 -5.73
C GLN A 345 -10.85 12.02 -6.49
N PRO A 346 -9.57 11.90 -6.91
CA PRO A 346 -8.80 12.98 -7.55
C PRO A 346 -9.25 13.32 -8.98
N GLU A 347 -10.24 12.62 -9.55
CA GLU A 347 -10.83 12.95 -10.87
C GLU A 347 -11.96 14.00 -10.78
N LEU A 348 -12.67 14.11 -9.65
CA LEU A 348 -13.78 15.05 -9.49
C LEU A 348 -13.39 16.54 -9.31
N PRO A 349 -12.26 16.89 -8.63
CA PRO A 349 -11.90 18.27 -8.30
C PRO A 349 -11.83 19.23 -9.49
N VAL A 350 -11.38 18.76 -10.64
CA VAL A 350 -11.18 19.58 -11.84
C VAL A 350 -12.53 20.03 -12.39
N ALA A 351 -13.49 19.11 -12.57
CA ALA A 351 -14.84 19.45 -13.01
C ALA A 351 -15.60 20.33 -12.00
N GLU A 352 -15.46 20.08 -10.69
CA GLU A 352 -16.12 20.90 -9.66
C GLU A 352 -15.50 22.29 -9.53
N GLY A 353 -14.17 22.39 -9.55
CA GLY A 353 -13.44 23.66 -9.53
C GLY A 353 -13.73 24.56 -10.74
N ALA A 354 -14.06 23.98 -11.90
CA ALA A 354 -14.43 24.71 -13.11
C ALA A 354 -15.73 25.53 -12.93
N ILE A 355 -16.71 24.99 -12.20
CA ILE A 355 -17.96 25.69 -11.82
C ILE A 355 -17.66 26.94 -10.99
N ILE A 356 -16.69 26.83 -10.08
CA ILE A 356 -16.32 27.88 -9.13
C ILE A 356 -15.55 28.98 -9.85
N ALA A 357 -14.61 28.60 -10.73
CA ALA A 357 -13.88 29.54 -11.59
C ALA A 357 -14.81 30.44 -12.43
N ALA A 358 -16.01 29.96 -12.78
CA ALA A 358 -16.99 30.71 -13.55
C ALA A 358 -17.66 31.87 -12.78
N ALA A 359 -17.79 31.76 -11.45
CA ALA A 359 -18.63 32.64 -10.65
C ALA A 359 -18.11 34.08 -10.51
N GLN A 360 -16.85 34.34 -10.91
CA GLN A 360 -16.17 35.62 -10.71
C GLN A 360 -15.59 36.24 -11.99
N ALA A 361 -15.90 35.68 -13.16
CA ALA A 361 -15.51 36.25 -14.45
C ALA A 361 -16.32 37.52 -14.77
N THR A 362 -15.95 38.65 -14.16
CA THR A 362 -16.54 39.97 -14.41
C THR A 362 -16.58 40.26 -15.91
N PRO A 363 -17.71 40.77 -16.47
CA PRO A 363 -17.78 41.11 -17.89
C PRO A 363 -16.71 42.15 -18.24
N ALA A 364 -15.97 41.90 -19.33
CA ALA A 364 -15.06 42.92 -19.85
C ALA A 364 -15.87 44.18 -20.21
N PRO A 365 -15.41 45.39 -19.82
CA PRO A 365 -16.17 46.60 -20.07
C PRO A 365 -16.31 46.84 -21.57
N THR A 366 -17.55 46.92 -22.05
CA THR A 366 -17.89 47.20 -23.45
C THR A 366 -17.15 48.47 -23.92
N PRO A 367 -16.37 48.42 -25.02
CA PRO A 367 -15.68 49.61 -25.52
C PRO A 367 -16.68 50.72 -25.87
N ALA A 368 -16.64 51.82 -25.12
CA ALA A 368 -17.44 53.00 -25.41
C ALA A 368 -16.98 53.62 -26.73
N GLN A 369 -17.89 53.77 -27.69
CA GLN A 369 -17.59 54.43 -28.97
C GLN A 369 -17.13 55.88 -28.74
N PRO A 370 -15.96 56.30 -29.25
CA PRO A 370 -15.53 57.69 -29.14
C PRO A 370 -16.43 58.62 -29.99
N ARG A 371 -16.96 59.67 -29.37
CA ARG A 371 -17.51 60.82 -30.11
C ARG A 371 -16.36 61.68 -30.65
N PRO A 372 -16.49 62.27 -31.86
CA PRO A 372 -15.39 62.98 -32.50
C PRO A 372 -15.25 64.42 -31.97
N GLY A 373 -13.99 64.88 -31.83
CA GLY A 373 -13.69 66.24 -31.37
C GLY A 373 -12.19 66.54 -31.34
N THR A 374 -11.70 67.07 -32.46
CA THR A 374 -10.47 67.86 -32.68
C THR A 374 -9.86 68.61 -31.49
N ALA A 375 -8.58 69.01 -31.46
CA ALA A 375 -7.35 68.62 -32.16
C ALA A 375 -6.27 69.64 -31.73
N GLU A 376 -5.07 69.22 -31.32
CA GLU A 376 -3.88 70.08 -31.46
C GLU A 376 -2.58 69.27 -31.44
N ALA A 377 -1.62 69.67 -32.27
CA ALA A 377 -0.29 69.10 -32.35
C ALA A 377 0.69 70.19 -32.79
N ALA A 378 1.93 70.18 -32.25
CA ALA A 378 3.16 70.20 -33.05
C ALA A 378 4.46 70.35 -32.22
N ALA A 379 5.55 69.85 -32.83
CA ALA A 379 6.97 70.19 -32.69
C ALA A 379 7.78 69.67 -31.47
N GLY A 380 8.94 69.01 -31.63
CA GLY A 380 9.53 68.40 -32.85
C GLY A 380 11.06 68.15 -32.85
N GLY A 381 11.51 67.03 -33.48
CA GLY A 381 12.89 66.75 -33.98
C GLY A 381 13.99 66.46 -32.93
N SER A 382 15.06 65.67 -33.18
CA SER A 382 15.56 64.79 -34.28
C SER A 382 16.59 63.79 -33.66
N ALA A 383 17.20 62.75 -34.27
CA ALA A 383 17.60 62.49 -35.67
C ALA A 383 17.98 61.01 -35.96
N GLY A 384 18.00 60.63 -37.25
CA GLY A 384 18.96 59.71 -37.91
C GLY A 384 18.70 58.19 -37.84
N ALA A 385 18.92 57.36 -38.89
CA ALA A 385 19.33 57.59 -40.29
C ALA A 385 18.72 56.48 -41.22
N GLN A 386 18.90 56.58 -42.54
CA GLN A 386 18.08 55.91 -43.58
C GLN A 386 18.72 54.66 -44.23
N ALA A 387 17.88 53.74 -44.74
CA ALA A 387 18.22 52.82 -45.84
C ALA A 387 16.97 52.36 -46.65
N GLU A 388 17.05 52.51 -47.97
CA GLU A 388 16.17 52.04 -49.08
C GLU A 388 17.01 52.25 -50.38
N PRO A 389 16.70 51.70 -51.56
CA PRO A 389 15.89 50.51 -51.92
C PRO A 389 16.60 49.60 -52.97
N VAL A 390 15.88 48.67 -53.63
CA VAL A 390 15.77 48.50 -55.12
C VAL A 390 14.84 47.29 -55.44
N LYS A 391 14.16 47.32 -56.61
CA LYS A 391 13.08 46.38 -57.06
C LYS A 391 13.43 45.67 -58.39
N PHE A 392 12.65 44.64 -58.79
CA PHE A 392 12.01 44.39 -60.12
C PHE A 392 11.29 42.99 -60.04
N ALA A 393 9.96 42.83 -60.20
CA ALA A 393 9.08 42.73 -61.41
C ALA A 393 9.49 41.61 -62.43
N ALA A 394 8.63 40.88 -63.14
CA ALA A 394 7.17 40.92 -63.46
C ALA A 394 6.66 39.46 -63.80
N GLY A 395 5.43 39.10 -64.19
CA GLY A 395 4.13 39.78 -64.38
C GLY A 395 3.11 38.92 -65.21
N LEU A 396 1.85 39.42 -65.30
CA LEU A 396 0.73 39.09 -66.24
C LEU A 396 -0.29 38.00 -65.80
N ALA A 397 -1.63 38.11 -65.99
CA ALA A 397 -2.47 39.19 -66.58
C ALA A 397 -3.92 39.23 -66.01
N THR A 398 -4.68 40.27 -66.41
CA THR A 398 -6.02 40.74 -65.98
C THR A 398 -7.24 39.97 -66.51
N SER A 399 -8.41 40.04 -65.82
CA SER A 399 -9.62 40.82 -66.25
C SER A 399 -10.95 40.52 -65.52
N ALA A 400 -11.70 41.60 -65.23
CA ALA A 400 -13.17 41.78 -65.24
C ALA A 400 -14.13 41.10 -64.21
N THR A 401 -14.96 41.97 -63.60
CA THR A 401 -16.18 41.74 -62.78
C THR A 401 -17.39 41.30 -63.65
N PRO A 402 -18.49 40.76 -63.06
CA PRO A 402 -19.61 41.66 -62.71
C PRO A 402 -20.40 41.32 -61.41
N THR A 403 -20.95 42.36 -60.77
CA THR A 403 -22.08 42.30 -59.82
C THR A 403 -23.43 42.30 -60.61
N PRO A 404 -24.58 41.82 -60.06
CA PRO A 404 -25.34 42.61 -59.08
C PRO A 404 -26.18 41.84 -58.02
N THR A 405 -26.64 42.60 -57.02
CA THR A 405 -27.74 42.38 -56.05
C THR A 405 -29.13 42.47 -56.71
N PRO A 406 -30.29 42.60 -56.01
CA PRO A 406 -30.84 41.94 -54.80
C PRO A 406 -32.28 41.39 -55.00
N ALA A 407 -32.92 40.74 -54.00
CA ALA A 407 -34.40 40.67 -53.91
C ALA A 407 -34.91 40.46 -52.47
N THR A 408 -35.98 41.19 -52.10
CA THR A 408 -36.67 41.19 -50.81
C THR A 408 -38.07 40.54 -50.88
N ARG A 409 -38.52 39.95 -49.75
CA ARG A 409 -39.87 39.99 -49.10
C ARG A 409 -40.02 38.76 -48.17
N GLN A 410 -40.40 38.89 -46.89
CA GLN A 410 -41.75 39.18 -46.35
C GLN A 410 -42.84 38.20 -46.82
N ASP A 411 -43.23 37.25 -45.96
CA ASP A 411 -44.50 37.30 -45.20
C ASP A 411 -44.70 36.07 -44.28
N SER A 412 -45.54 36.22 -43.25
CA SER A 412 -46.09 35.16 -42.37
C SER A 412 -47.64 35.18 -42.51
N PRO A 413 -48.48 34.46 -41.73
CA PRO A 413 -48.39 33.21 -40.93
C PRO A 413 -49.59 32.27 -41.37
N PRO A 414 -50.45 31.60 -40.56
CA PRO A 414 -50.42 31.02 -39.19
C PRO A 414 -50.83 29.49 -39.17
N PRO A 415 -51.63 28.89 -38.23
CA PRO A 415 -51.15 27.75 -37.40
C PRO A 415 -52.12 26.51 -37.37
N ILE A 416 -51.96 25.57 -36.39
CA ILE A 416 -53.02 25.03 -35.48
C ILE A 416 -52.49 23.87 -34.56
N THR A 417 -53.25 23.59 -33.49
CA THR A 417 -52.96 23.00 -32.15
C THR A 417 -53.05 21.47 -31.92
N ASP A 418 -52.31 21.02 -30.89
CA ASP A 418 -52.59 20.03 -29.80
C ASP A 418 -53.58 18.85 -29.94
N THR A 419 -53.20 17.67 -29.39
CA THR A 419 -53.93 17.00 -28.27
C THR A 419 -53.00 16.06 -27.43
N ARG A 420 -53.49 15.59 -26.27
CA ARG A 420 -52.78 15.10 -25.06
C ARG A 420 -53.30 13.72 -24.57
N ALA A 421 -52.45 12.85 -23.98
CA ALA A 421 -52.81 11.86 -22.92
C ALA A 421 -51.60 11.05 -22.38
N GLU A 422 -51.73 10.45 -21.18
CA GLU A 422 -50.69 9.73 -20.38
C GLU A 422 -51.37 8.56 -19.56
N PRO A 423 -50.70 7.80 -18.64
CA PRO A 423 -50.03 6.50 -18.86
C PRO A 423 -50.64 5.27 -18.10
N ALA A 424 -50.05 4.06 -18.28
CA ALA A 424 -50.18 2.91 -17.34
C ALA A 424 -49.05 1.85 -17.50
N ALA A 425 -48.76 1.08 -16.44
CA ALA A 425 -47.65 0.09 -16.33
C ALA A 425 -48.11 -1.40 -16.42
N PRO A 426 -47.20 -2.39 -16.54
CA PRO A 426 -47.53 -3.83 -16.55
C PRO A 426 -47.01 -4.65 -15.34
N THR A 427 -47.56 -5.85 -15.14
CA THR A 427 -47.26 -6.76 -14.01
C THR A 427 -47.28 -8.26 -14.44
N SER A 428 -46.32 -9.06 -13.92
CA SER A 428 -46.33 -10.52 -13.67
C SER A 428 -46.67 -11.61 -14.74
N ALA A 429 -45.64 -12.41 -15.08
CA ALA A 429 -45.53 -13.89 -14.93
C ALA A 429 -46.28 -14.87 -15.92
N PRO A 430 -46.12 -16.23 -15.85
CA PRO A 430 -45.53 -17.06 -16.94
C PRO A 430 -46.40 -18.27 -17.42
N PRO A 431 -45.91 -19.16 -18.33
CA PRO A 431 -45.79 -20.60 -17.97
C PRO A 431 -44.73 -21.46 -18.74
N GLN A 432 -44.76 -22.79 -18.54
CA GLN A 432 -43.83 -23.85 -19.00
C GLN A 432 -44.34 -24.58 -20.30
N SER A 433 -43.81 -25.68 -20.89
CA SER A 433 -42.79 -26.73 -20.54
C SER A 433 -42.39 -27.57 -21.78
N GLY A 434 -41.36 -28.45 -21.69
CA GLY A 434 -41.31 -29.75 -22.44
C GLY A 434 -40.14 -30.03 -23.43
N PRO A 435 -39.57 -31.26 -23.49
CA PRO A 435 -38.42 -31.65 -24.35
C PRO A 435 -38.80 -32.50 -25.60
N PRO A 436 -37.83 -32.82 -26.50
CA PRO A 436 -37.47 -34.25 -26.72
C PRO A 436 -35.98 -34.55 -27.07
N GLN A 437 -35.70 -35.77 -27.54
CA GLN A 437 -34.44 -36.55 -27.41
C GLN A 437 -33.46 -36.58 -28.61
N SER A 438 -32.17 -36.76 -28.28
CA SER A 438 -31.07 -37.53 -28.93
C SER A 438 -31.00 -37.86 -30.44
N GLY A 439 -29.82 -37.60 -31.03
CA GLY A 439 -29.27 -38.29 -32.22
C GLY A 439 -27.88 -37.76 -32.61
N PRO A 440 -26.86 -38.58 -32.96
CA PRO A 440 -25.49 -38.12 -33.20
C PRO A 440 -25.16 -37.90 -34.70
N PRO A 441 -24.29 -36.92 -35.06
CA PRO A 441 -23.70 -36.84 -36.38
C PRO A 441 -22.21 -37.24 -36.43
N THR A 442 -21.96 -38.17 -37.34
CA THR A 442 -20.75 -38.55 -38.06
C THR A 442 -19.68 -37.46 -38.26
N GLN A 443 -18.40 -37.88 -38.27
CA GLN A 443 -17.26 -37.06 -38.73
C GLN A 443 -17.42 -36.59 -40.18
N ALA A 444 -17.10 -35.32 -40.42
CA ALA A 444 -16.82 -34.76 -41.74
C ALA A 444 -15.46 -34.03 -41.69
N ALA A 445 -14.73 -34.00 -42.82
CA ALA A 445 -13.41 -33.39 -42.92
C ALA A 445 -13.47 -31.86 -42.74
N PRO A 446 -12.37 -31.21 -42.29
CA PRO A 446 -12.31 -29.76 -42.20
C PRO A 446 -12.34 -29.13 -43.61
N PRO A 447 -13.03 -27.99 -43.80
CA PRO A 447 -12.84 -27.15 -44.98
C PRO A 447 -11.47 -26.45 -44.91
N GLU A 448 -10.91 -26.12 -46.06
CA GLU A 448 -9.63 -25.43 -46.20
C GLU A 448 -9.70 -24.01 -45.60
N GLU A 449 -8.63 -23.56 -44.95
CA GLU A 449 -8.54 -22.22 -44.36
C GLU A 449 -8.45 -21.15 -45.46
N GLU A 450 -9.53 -20.39 -45.64
CA GLU A 450 -9.54 -19.19 -46.46
C GLU A 450 -8.84 -18.06 -45.69
N THR A 451 -7.54 -17.86 -45.95
CA THR A 451 -6.75 -16.78 -45.34
C THR A 451 -7.28 -15.41 -45.79
N ASP A 452 -8.00 -14.71 -44.90
CA ASP A 452 -8.59 -13.40 -45.20
C ASP A 452 -7.50 -12.34 -45.42
N GLU A 453 -7.36 -11.89 -46.67
CA GLU A 453 -6.31 -10.98 -47.11
C GLU A 453 -6.47 -9.53 -46.59
N ARG A 454 -7.55 -9.27 -45.83
CA ARG A 454 -7.92 -7.96 -45.26
C ARG A 454 -7.02 -7.45 -44.12
N LEU A 455 -6.15 -8.29 -43.55
CA LEU A 455 -5.33 -7.94 -42.38
C LEU A 455 -3.93 -7.41 -42.71
N ARG A 456 -3.59 -7.17 -43.99
CA ARG A 456 -2.24 -6.71 -44.39
C ARG A 456 -1.94 -5.22 -44.15
N ALA A 457 -2.93 -4.41 -43.75
CA ALA A 457 -2.68 -3.08 -43.22
C ALA A 457 -2.63 -3.18 -41.69
N ALA A 458 -1.43 -3.33 -41.14
CA ALA A 458 -1.26 -3.32 -39.68
C ALA A 458 -1.72 -1.96 -39.14
N PRO A 459 -2.70 -1.90 -38.22
CA PRO A 459 -2.94 -0.68 -37.46
C PRO A 459 -1.68 -0.36 -36.67
N VAL A 460 -1.29 0.92 -36.63
CA VAL A 460 -0.27 1.39 -35.68
C VAL A 460 -0.77 1.03 -34.30
N ASP A 461 0.07 0.36 -33.50
CA ASP A 461 -0.32 -0.11 -32.18
C ASP A 461 -0.74 1.08 -31.29
N PRO A 462 -2.03 1.20 -30.91
CA PRO A 462 -2.51 2.34 -30.11
C PRO A 462 -2.01 2.30 -28.65
N TRP A 463 -1.18 1.30 -28.30
CA TRP A 463 -0.53 1.14 -27.00
C TRP A 463 0.99 1.27 -27.05
N ALA A 464 1.59 1.43 -28.23
CA ALA A 464 3.04 1.59 -28.35
C ALA A 464 3.45 3.02 -27.97
N THR A 465 4.16 3.15 -26.85
CA THR A 465 4.89 4.38 -26.50
C THR A 465 6.09 4.55 -27.43
N GLY A 466 6.48 5.80 -27.70
CA GLY A 466 7.42 6.15 -28.77
C GLY A 466 8.87 5.68 -28.62
N GLU A 467 9.23 4.98 -27.54
CA GLU A 467 10.62 4.70 -27.16
C GLU A 467 11.00 3.20 -27.10
N ALA A 468 10.08 2.29 -27.46
CA ALA A 468 10.41 0.87 -27.62
C ALA A 468 11.18 0.52 -28.93
N ALA A 469 11.38 1.50 -29.82
CA ALA A 469 11.87 1.29 -31.18
C ALA A 469 13.38 1.51 -31.39
N ALA A 470 14.16 1.77 -30.33
CA ALA A 470 15.53 2.30 -30.46
C ALA A 470 16.60 1.64 -29.56
N LEU A 471 16.75 0.31 -29.61
CA LEU A 471 17.99 -0.37 -29.18
C LEU A 471 18.52 -1.30 -30.29
N PRO A 472 19.71 -1.05 -30.87
CA PRO A 472 20.23 -1.87 -31.96
C PRO A 472 20.84 -3.18 -31.46
N THR A 473 20.23 -4.30 -31.80
CA THR A 473 20.83 -5.63 -31.69
C THR A 473 21.94 -5.81 -32.72
N ALA A 474 23.17 -5.47 -32.34
CA ALA A 474 24.36 -5.74 -33.16
C ALA A 474 24.74 -7.22 -33.11
N ALA A 475 24.23 -8.00 -34.06
CA ALA A 475 24.75 -9.32 -34.40
C ALA A 475 25.34 -9.27 -35.82
N ASP A 476 26.64 -9.54 -35.94
CA ASP A 476 27.34 -9.77 -37.21
C ASP A 476 27.92 -11.20 -37.26
N PRO A 477 28.09 -11.81 -38.45
CA PRO A 477 27.84 -13.25 -38.59
C PRO A 477 29.02 -14.07 -39.20
N ILE A 478 28.63 -15.18 -39.84
CA ILE A 478 29.26 -15.94 -40.93
C ILE A 478 30.05 -17.24 -40.57
N VAL A 479 29.72 -18.30 -41.36
CA VAL A 479 30.46 -19.53 -41.73
C VAL A 479 30.20 -20.81 -40.90
N GLY A 480 29.39 -21.71 -41.47
CA GLY A 480 29.66 -23.17 -41.45
C GLY A 480 30.09 -23.64 -42.86
N PRO A 481 30.12 -24.95 -43.20
CA PRO A 481 29.86 -26.13 -42.37
C PRO A 481 30.95 -27.24 -42.49
N SER A 482 30.85 -28.35 -41.74
CA SER A 482 31.21 -29.70 -42.22
C SER A 482 30.86 -30.83 -41.24
N THR A 483 30.22 -31.89 -41.76
CA THR A 483 30.17 -33.25 -41.17
C THR A 483 31.07 -34.19 -41.99
N PRO A 484 31.63 -35.26 -41.39
CA PRO A 484 31.04 -36.59 -41.62
C PRO A 484 31.11 -37.57 -40.42
N ALA A 485 30.38 -38.69 -40.52
CA ALA A 485 30.36 -39.86 -39.61
C ALA A 485 31.34 -40.98 -40.13
N PRO A 486 31.42 -42.24 -39.61
CA PRO A 486 30.63 -42.91 -38.54
C PRO A 486 31.36 -43.94 -37.58
N THR A 487 30.67 -44.34 -36.48
CA THR A 487 30.60 -45.68 -35.77
C THR A 487 31.86 -46.48 -35.33
N PRO A 488 31.76 -47.63 -34.58
CA PRO A 488 30.88 -48.05 -33.44
C PRO A 488 31.62 -48.76 -32.25
N SER A 489 30.94 -49.02 -31.11
CA SER A 489 30.92 -50.35 -30.41
C SER A 489 30.10 -50.38 -29.08
N SER A 490 29.52 -51.55 -28.75
CA SER A 490 28.62 -51.87 -27.61
C SER A 490 29.39 -52.64 -26.49
N PRO A 491 28.82 -53.33 -25.43
CA PRO A 491 27.42 -53.73 -25.12
C PRO A 491 26.94 -53.63 -23.63
N PRO A 492 25.70 -54.01 -23.29
CA PRO A 492 25.13 -54.04 -21.92
C PRO A 492 24.98 -55.47 -21.31
N TYR A 493 24.59 -55.58 -20.03
CA TYR A 493 23.97 -56.72 -19.28
C TYR A 493 23.87 -56.32 -17.77
N VAL A 494 23.02 -56.84 -16.85
CA VAL A 494 21.83 -57.73 -16.89
C VAL A 494 20.96 -57.52 -15.61
N ALA A 495 19.79 -58.15 -15.50
CA ALA A 495 18.79 -57.96 -14.42
C ALA A 495 18.62 -59.15 -13.43
N ALA A 496 17.64 -59.02 -12.50
CA ALA A 496 16.92 -60.08 -11.74
C ALA A 496 17.56 -60.58 -10.40
N PRO A 497 16.84 -61.33 -9.52
CA PRO A 497 15.41 -61.21 -9.11
C PRO A 497 15.09 -61.50 -7.60
N THR A 498 13.84 -61.21 -7.19
CA THR A 498 12.97 -61.93 -6.19
C THR A 498 13.41 -62.22 -4.73
N SER A 499 12.42 -62.17 -3.82
CA SER A 499 12.39 -62.96 -2.58
C SER A 499 10.94 -63.38 -2.20
N PRO A 500 10.74 -64.46 -1.44
CA PRO A 500 9.43 -65.14 -1.29
C PRO A 500 8.68 -64.73 0.00
N GLY A 501 7.44 -65.23 0.21
CA GLY A 501 6.57 -64.77 1.30
C GLY A 501 6.00 -65.84 2.24
N TYR A 502 5.23 -65.38 3.25
CA TYR A 502 4.14 -66.06 4.01
C TYR A 502 4.47 -67.38 4.77
N PRO A 503 3.69 -67.85 5.80
CA PRO A 503 2.36 -67.43 6.25
C PRO A 503 2.22 -67.27 7.82
N PRO A 504 1.12 -67.64 8.54
CA PRO A 504 0.27 -66.65 9.24
C PRO A 504 -0.04 -67.01 10.72
N HIS A 505 -1.00 -66.32 11.38
CA HIS A 505 -2.05 -66.96 12.23
C HIS A 505 -3.17 -65.99 12.68
N HIS A 506 -4.41 -66.50 12.78
CA HIS A 506 -5.62 -65.88 13.38
C HIS A 506 -5.56 -65.89 14.94
N ASN A 507 -6.50 -65.38 15.77
CA ASN A 507 -7.91 -65.00 15.56
C ASN A 507 -8.50 -64.05 16.65
N GLN A 508 -9.55 -63.31 16.26
CA GLN A 508 -10.79 -62.89 16.97
C GLN A 508 -11.02 -62.89 18.51
N GLN A 509 -11.75 -61.84 18.93
CA GLN A 509 -12.95 -61.78 19.80
C GLN A 509 -12.89 -61.68 21.35
N HIS A 510 -13.46 -60.55 21.83
CA HIS A 510 -14.49 -60.35 22.87
C HIS A 510 -14.42 -60.90 24.33
N HIS A 511 -14.82 -59.99 25.24
CA HIS A 511 -15.57 -60.15 26.50
C HIS A 511 -14.85 -60.26 27.87
N ASN A 512 -15.41 -59.51 28.83
CA ASN A 512 -15.19 -59.43 30.28
C ASN A 512 -15.86 -60.66 30.96
N PRO A 513 -15.52 -61.12 32.21
CA PRO A 513 -15.78 -60.35 33.43
C PRO A 513 -14.83 -60.54 34.65
N GLN A 514 -15.02 -59.65 35.64
CA GLN A 514 -14.65 -59.70 37.08
C GLN A 514 -15.26 -60.93 37.84
N PRO A 515 -14.99 -61.25 39.15
CA PRO A 515 -14.92 -60.30 40.29
C PRO A 515 -14.07 -60.65 41.58
N GLN A 516 -14.16 -59.76 42.60
CA GLN A 516 -14.03 -59.92 44.07
C GLN A 516 -12.72 -59.52 44.83
N SER A 517 -12.64 -58.22 45.22
CA SER A 517 -12.86 -57.64 46.59
C SER A 517 -12.34 -58.34 47.87
N PRO A 518 -12.13 -57.61 49.02
CA PRO A 518 -12.61 -56.26 49.43
C PRO A 518 -11.45 -55.25 49.73
N ALA A 519 -11.53 -54.09 50.42
CA ALA A 519 -12.53 -53.49 51.33
C ALA A 519 -12.54 -51.91 51.33
N TRP A 520 -13.03 -51.28 52.40
CA TRP A 520 -13.40 -49.84 52.59
C TRP A 520 -13.24 -49.40 54.08
N PRO A 521 -13.57 -48.18 54.60
CA PRO A 521 -14.03 -46.88 54.00
C PRO A 521 -13.39 -45.54 54.57
N GLY A 522 -13.62 -44.39 53.88
CA GLY A 522 -13.94 -43.02 54.42
C GLY A 522 -12.99 -42.25 55.39
N THR A 523 -13.02 -40.91 55.61
CA THR A 523 -13.73 -39.73 55.02
C THR A 523 -13.10 -38.40 55.52
N ALA A 524 -13.10 -37.35 54.67
CA ALA A 524 -13.27 -35.90 54.94
C ALA A 524 -12.38 -35.05 55.92
N ALA A 525 -11.76 -34.01 55.34
CA ALA A 525 -11.76 -32.57 55.72
C ALA A 525 -11.01 -31.98 56.95
N SER A 526 -10.59 -30.71 56.74
CA SER A 526 -10.25 -29.62 57.69
C SER A 526 -8.76 -29.36 58.06
N GLN A 527 -8.52 -28.12 58.53
CA GLN A 527 -7.24 -27.36 58.48
C GLN A 527 -6.21 -27.73 59.56
N PRO A 528 -4.89 -27.46 59.35
CA PRO A 528 -3.87 -27.65 60.37
C PRO A 528 -3.73 -26.44 61.31
N ARG A 529 -3.68 -26.72 62.63
CA ARG A 529 -2.99 -25.87 63.62
C ARG A 529 -1.68 -26.53 64.07
N THR A 530 -0.78 -25.69 64.57
CA THR A 530 0.55 -25.96 65.11
C THR A 530 0.63 -27.07 66.16
N PRO A 531 1.81 -27.71 66.29
CA PRO A 531 2.28 -28.31 67.53
C PRO A 531 3.57 -27.64 68.08
N PRO A 532 3.66 -27.39 69.40
CA PRO A 532 4.91 -27.19 70.12
C PRO A 532 5.24 -28.40 71.03
N GLY A 533 6.47 -28.50 71.54
CA GLY A 533 6.76 -29.35 72.71
C GLY A 533 8.17 -29.94 72.75
N ALA A 534 8.91 -29.68 73.84
CA ALA A 534 10.27 -30.16 74.07
C ALA A 534 10.32 -31.40 75.00
N GLY A 535 11.43 -32.14 74.98
CA GLY A 535 11.76 -33.18 75.98
C GLY A 535 13.26 -33.57 75.95
N PRO A 536 13.92 -33.90 77.09
CA PRO A 536 15.37 -33.62 77.23
C PRO A 536 16.24 -34.76 77.83
N ALA A 537 17.52 -34.40 78.08
CA ALA A 537 18.44 -34.88 79.14
C ALA A 537 19.54 -35.92 78.79
N GLY A 538 20.71 -35.73 79.41
CA GLY A 538 21.88 -36.63 79.39
C GLY A 538 23.21 -35.86 79.50
N ALA A 539 23.91 -35.95 80.64
CA ALA A 539 25.12 -35.15 80.91
C ALA A 539 26.26 -35.98 81.55
N THR A 540 27.52 -35.61 81.26
CA THR A 540 28.69 -35.89 82.11
C THR A 540 29.85 -34.89 81.85
N LYS A 541 30.68 -34.69 82.87
CA LYS A 541 31.94 -33.90 82.98
C LYS A 541 32.98 -34.80 83.71
N PRO A 542 34.28 -34.44 83.95
CA PRO A 542 35.00 -33.15 83.89
C PRO A 542 36.24 -33.24 82.95
N GLU A 543 37.26 -32.36 82.83
CA GLU A 543 37.97 -31.43 83.74
C GLU A 543 38.62 -30.22 83.02
N ALA A 544 38.91 -29.18 83.84
CA ALA A 544 40.10 -28.29 83.86
C ALA A 544 40.69 -27.61 82.60
N GLY A 545 41.05 -26.31 82.73
CA GLY A 545 42.08 -25.68 81.89
C GLY A 545 41.83 -24.23 81.43
N ALA A 546 42.45 -23.27 82.12
CA ALA A 546 42.94 -21.96 81.63
C ALA A 546 42.02 -21.00 80.83
N ARG A 547 41.91 -19.78 81.39
CA ARG A 547 41.43 -18.54 80.74
C ARG A 547 42.29 -18.18 79.51
N THR A 548 41.68 -17.77 78.38
CA THR A 548 41.97 -16.51 77.59
C THR A 548 41.45 -16.53 76.12
N THR A 549 40.13 -16.65 75.86
CA THR A 549 39.61 -16.62 74.46
C THR A 549 38.38 -15.74 74.20
N GLY A 550 37.75 -15.15 75.24
CA GLY A 550 36.51 -14.38 75.09
C GLY A 550 36.59 -13.12 74.21
N ARG A 551 37.75 -12.42 74.20
CA ARG A 551 37.93 -11.19 73.40
C ARG A 551 38.23 -11.46 71.93
N ARG A 552 39.03 -12.50 71.63
CA ARG A 552 39.30 -12.93 70.24
C ARG A 552 38.06 -13.50 69.57
N ARG A 553 37.26 -14.33 70.24
CA ARG A 553 36.04 -14.92 69.60
C ARG A 553 35.01 -13.85 69.24
N ARG A 554 34.81 -12.83 70.09
CA ARG A 554 33.98 -11.66 69.73
C ARG A 554 34.60 -10.82 68.61
N ALA A 555 35.92 -10.60 68.61
CA ALA A 555 36.59 -9.91 67.51
C ALA A 555 36.46 -10.66 66.17
N TYR A 556 36.62 -11.99 66.15
CA TYR A 556 36.40 -12.79 64.93
C TYR A 556 34.95 -12.79 64.47
N ILE A 557 33.96 -12.79 65.38
CA ILE A 557 32.55 -12.64 65.00
C ILE A 557 32.29 -11.25 64.42
N PHE A 558 32.79 -10.19 65.05
CA PHE A 558 32.67 -8.81 64.53
C PHE A 558 33.39 -8.60 63.20
N ILE A 559 34.59 -9.17 63.01
CA ILE A 559 35.35 -9.12 61.75
C ILE A 559 34.62 -9.95 60.69
N ALA A 560 34.13 -11.15 61.02
CA ALA A 560 33.36 -11.96 60.08
C ALA A 560 32.07 -11.24 59.65
N SER A 561 31.29 -10.68 60.59
CA SER A 561 30.08 -9.93 60.24
C SER A 561 30.39 -8.62 59.51
N ALA A 562 31.49 -7.92 59.83
CA ALA A 562 31.92 -6.74 59.07
C ALA A 562 32.36 -7.12 57.65
N VAL A 563 33.08 -8.22 57.48
CA VAL A 563 33.46 -8.75 56.15
C VAL A 563 32.21 -9.22 55.40
N THR A 564 31.24 -9.88 56.04
CA THR A 564 29.96 -10.23 55.40
C THR A 564 29.17 -8.99 55.00
N VAL A 565 29.13 -7.93 55.82
CA VAL A 565 28.49 -6.66 55.47
C VAL A 565 29.23 -5.95 54.34
N VAL A 566 30.57 -5.96 54.31
CA VAL A 566 31.37 -5.38 53.23
C VAL A 566 31.25 -6.19 51.93
N LEU A 567 31.18 -7.52 52.00
CA LEU A 567 30.94 -8.38 50.83
C LEU A 567 29.50 -8.27 50.34
N ALA A 568 28.51 -8.14 51.24
CA ALA A 568 27.12 -7.91 50.86
C ALA A 568 26.92 -6.51 50.28
N ALA A 569 27.50 -5.47 50.88
CA ALA A 569 27.50 -4.12 50.32
C ALA A 569 28.27 -4.06 49.00
N GLY A 570 29.41 -4.76 48.90
CA GLY A 570 30.18 -4.89 47.67
C GLY A 570 29.42 -5.64 46.57
N ALA A 571 28.65 -6.69 46.91
CA ALA A 571 27.79 -7.41 45.98
C ALA A 571 26.56 -6.58 45.56
N VAL A 572 25.95 -5.84 46.49
CA VAL A 572 24.85 -4.90 46.20
C VAL A 572 25.34 -3.76 45.33
N LEU A 573 26.51 -3.17 45.60
CA LEU A 573 27.13 -2.16 44.75
C LEU A 573 27.49 -2.76 43.38
N ALA A 574 28.07 -3.96 43.32
CA ALA A 574 28.38 -4.62 42.05
C ALA A 574 27.13 -5.00 41.25
N TRP A 575 25.99 -5.24 41.91
CA TRP A 575 24.69 -5.50 41.27
C TRP A 575 24.02 -4.20 40.79
N VAL A 576 24.02 -3.14 41.61
CA VAL A 576 23.49 -1.80 41.26
C VAL A 576 24.32 -1.12 40.17
N PHE A 577 25.63 -1.38 40.10
CA PHE A 577 26.52 -0.88 39.05
C PHE A 577 26.85 -1.94 37.98
N TRP A 578 26.14 -3.08 37.95
CA TRP A 578 26.22 -3.99 36.81
C TRP A 578 25.34 -3.45 35.68
N PRO A 579 25.89 -3.20 34.48
CA PRO A 579 25.04 -2.89 33.34
C PRO A 579 24.17 -4.11 33.03
N GLU A 580 22.85 -3.87 32.95
CA GLU A 580 21.85 -4.88 32.62
C GLU A 580 22.12 -5.52 31.26
N TYR A 581 22.45 -4.67 30.27
CA TYR A 581 22.85 -5.05 28.93
C TYR A 581 24.35 -4.82 28.74
N ARG A 582 25.11 -5.91 28.81
CA ARG A 582 26.57 -5.92 28.58
C ARG A 582 26.88 -5.91 27.09
N ALA A 583 28.00 -5.30 26.70
CA ALA A 583 28.54 -5.47 25.35
C ALA A 583 28.75 -6.95 25.03
N LEU A 584 28.24 -7.38 23.87
CA LEU A 584 28.46 -8.72 23.33
C LEU A 584 29.89 -8.86 22.79
N ASP A 585 30.47 -10.07 22.87
CA ASP A 585 31.78 -10.37 22.28
C ASP A 585 31.62 -10.61 20.76
N TYR A 586 31.46 -9.51 20.02
CA TYR A 586 31.25 -9.52 18.59
C TYR A 586 32.49 -10.01 17.84
N HIS A 587 32.29 -10.99 16.95
CA HIS A 587 33.33 -11.57 16.12
C HIS A 587 32.87 -11.68 14.66
N PRO A 588 33.79 -11.81 13.69
CA PRO A 588 33.41 -12.05 12.30
C PRO A 588 32.44 -13.24 12.16
N LEU A 589 31.51 -13.13 11.21
CA LEU A 589 30.50 -14.15 10.92
C LEU A 589 31.15 -15.53 10.79
N SER A 590 30.60 -16.52 11.50
CA SER A 590 31.02 -17.91 11.36
C SER A 590 30.81 -18.40 9.92
N GLU A 591 31.50 -19.48 9.53
CA GLU A 591 31.14 -20.19 8.29
C GLU A 591 29.64 -20.50 8.26
N PRO A 592 28.95 -20.26 7.13
CA PRO A 592 27.50 -20.43 7.05
C PRO A 592 27.11 -21.89 7.17
N ARG A 593 26.29 -22.20 8.18
CA ARG A 593 25.68 -23.52 8.31
C ARG A 593 24.49 -23.61 7.40
N VAL A 594 24.73 -24.11 6.20
CA VAL A 594 23.71 -24.39 5.19
C VAL A 594 22.81 -25.52 5.67
N ILE A 595 21.50 -25.27 5.67
CA ILE A 595 20.44 -26.19 6.06
C ILE A 595 19.56 -26.40 4.83
N THR A 596 19.49 -27.64 4.36
CA THR A 596 18.67 -28.00 3.20
C THR A 596 17.18 -27.80 3.52
N PRO A 597 16.45 -27.01 2.73
CA PRO A 597 15.00 -26.87 2.89
C PRO A 597 14.26 -28.20 2.68
N LEU A 598 13.18 -28.43 3.44
CA LEU A 598 12.30 -29.59 3.21
C LEU A 598 11.51 -29.45 1.91
N VAL A 599 11.20 -28.21 1.55
CA VAL A 599 10.59 -27.76 0.30
C VAL A 599 11.57 -26.74 -0.31
N PRO A 600 11.95 -26.84 -1.59
CA PRO A 600 12.87 -25.88 -2.19
C PRO A 600 12.39 -24.43 -2.03
N VAL A 601 13.31 -23.48 -1.89
CA VAL A 601 12.99 -22.06 -1.94
C VAL A 601 12.76 -21.70 -3.41
N THR A 602 11.50 -21.57 -3.83
CA THR A 602 11.12 -21.19 -5.21
C THR A 602 10.30 -19.90 -5.27
N SER A 603 10.12 -19.26 -4.12
CA SER A 603 9.26 -18.09 -3.93
C SER A 603 9.93 -17.11 -2.96
N ASP A 604 9.57 -15.84 -3.09
CA ASP A 604 9.94 -14.82 -2.10
C ASP A 604 9.18 -15.02 -0.76
N TRP A 605 8.15 -15.88 -0.78
CA TRP A 605 7.35 -16.34 0.35
C TRP A 605 8.09 -17.36 1.21
N SER A 606 9.23 -16.94 1.77
CA SER A 606 10.06 -17.71 2.69
C SER A 606 10.41 -16.86 3.92
N ASP A 607 10.63 -17.51 5.06
CA ASP A 607 10.74 -16.81 6.35
C ASP A 607 11.66 -17.59 7.32
N ALA A 608 12.33 -16.87 8.21
CA ALA A 608 13.15 -17.44 9.28
C ALA A 608 12.84 -16.74 10.61
N GLU A 609 12.67 -17.52 11.67
CA GLU A 609 12.32 -17.03 13.01
C GLU A 609 13.23 -17.69 14.05
N ILE A 610 13.68 -16.93 15.06
CA ILE A 610 14.45 -17.46 16.19
C ILE A 610 13.62 -17.36 17.47
N TYR A 611 13.57 -18.46 18.22
CA TYR A 611 12.94 -18.50 19.54
C TYR A 611 13.73 -19.39 20.48
N ARG A 612 14.34 -18.78 21.50
CA ARG A 612 15.18 -19.40 22.53
C ARG A 612 16.35 -20.18 21.92
N ASP A 613 16.33 -21.51 22.02
CA ASP A 613 17.40 -22.40 21.53
C ASP A 613 17.16 -22.93 20.11
N ARG A 614 16.13 -22.43 19.40
CA ARG A 614 15.70 -22.95 18.09
C ARG A 614 15.58 -21.84 17.04
N ALA A 615 15.96 -22.18 15.81
CA ALA A 615 15.56 -21.47 14.62
C ALA A 615 14.50 -22.28 13.85
N TYR A 616 13.50 -21.59 13.33
CA TYR A 616 12.48 -22.09 12.43
C TYR A 616 12.72 -21.47 11.06
N PHE A 617 12.62 -22.28 10.01
CA PHE A 617 12.68 -21.82 8.63
C PHE A 617 11.48 -22.37 7.88
N ALA A 618 10.93 -21.61 6.94
CA ALA A 618 9.84 -22.05 6.11
C ALA A 618 9.96 -21.54 4.67
N SER A 619 9.42 -22.34 3.75
CA SER A 619 9.38 -22.07 2.31
C SER A 619 8.15 -22.72 1.68
N SER A 620 7.67 -22.15 0.58
CA SER A 620 6.61 -22.73 -0.26
C SER A 620 7.12 -23.07 -1.67
N ASP A 621 6.64 -24.18 -2.22
CA ASP A 621 6.86 -24.54 -3.63
C ASP A 621 5.78 -23.88 -4.50
N SER A 622 6.04 -22.65 -4.92
CA SER A 622 5.23 -21.91 -5.90
C SER A 622 5.20 -22.54 -7.29
N THR A 623 6.12 -23.46 -7.60
CA THR A 623 6.32 -23.99 -8.96
C THR A 623 5.60 -25.30 -9.24
N SER A 624 5.16 -26.04 -8.21
CA SER A 624 4.47 -27.32 -8.39
C SER A 624 3.09 -27.41 -7.73
N ASN A 625 3.02 -27.44 -6.40
CA ASN A 625 1.81 -27.82 -5.66
C ASN A 625 1.53 -26.95 -4.43
N GLY A 626 2.23 -25.83 -4.27
CA GLY A 626 2.09 -24.92 -3.14
C GLY A 626 2.57 -25.51 -1.80
N ALA A 627 3.18 -26.70 -1.75
CA ALA A 627 3.51 -27.35 -0.47
C ALA A 627 4.36 -26.44 0.42
N VAL A 628 3.95 -26.27 1.67
CA VAL A 628 4.69 -25.49 2.67
C VAL A 628 5.57 -26.45 3.48
N GLY A 629 6.88 -26.19 3.49
CA GLY A 629 7.86 -26.96 4.26
C GLY A 629 8.40 -26.14 5.42
N VAL A 630 8.35 -26.69 6.62
CA VAL A 630 8.90 -26.07 7.84
C VAL A 630 10.05 -26.92 8.38
N VAL A 631 11.16 -26.28 8.73
CA VAL A 631 12.37 -26.90 9.28
C VAL A 631 12.67 -26.23 10.62
N ALA A 632 12.73 -27.01 11.70
CA ALA A 632 13.17 -26.51 13.00
C ALA A 632 14.51 -27.12 13.37
N ILE A 633 15.47 -26.29 13.81
CA ILE A 633 16.82 -26.70 14.17
C ILE A 633 17.24 -26.05 15.49
N ARG A 634 17.88 -26.79 16.39
CA ARG A 634 18.51 -26.18 17.57
C ARG A 634 19.75 -25.39 17.15
N LEU A 635 19.95 -24.21 17.72
CA LEU A 635 21.02 -23.28 17.34
C LEU A 635 22.41 -23.93 17.45
N ASN A 636 22.62 -24.90 18.33
CA ASN A 636 23.87 -25.65 18.49
C ASN A 636 23.95 -27.01 17.75
N ALA A 637 22.90 -27.43 17.05
CA ALA A 637 22.81 -28.76 16.43
C ALA A 637 22.99 -28.70 14.91
N THR A 638 23.82 -29.58 14.33
CA THR A 638 24.12 -29.60 12.88
C THR A 638 23.06 -30.27 12.00
N LYS A 639 21.96 -30.74 12.58
CA LYS A 639 20.83 -31.37 11.86
C LYS A 639 19.52 -30.81 12.39
N PRO A 640 18.47 -30.69 11.56
CA PRO A 640 17.13 -30.35 12.01
C PRO A 640 16.68 -31.23 13.18
N THR A 641 16.01 -30.61 14.14
CA THR A 641 15.26 -31.29 15.21
C THR A 641 14.07 -32.03 14.59
N TRP A 642 13.39 -31.38 13.64
CA TRP A 642 12.35 -31.98 12.81
C TRP A 642 12.14 -31.18 11.52
N THR A 643 11.41 -31.77 10.58
CA THR A 643 10.96 -31.17 9.32
C THR A 643 9.51 -31.56 9.09
N SER A 644 8.63 -30.62 8.72
CA SER A 644 7.18 -30.85 8.61
C SER A 644 6.58 -30.27 7.33
N ARG A 645 5.61 -30.98 6.76
CA ARG A 645 4.70 -30.52 5.69
C ARG A 645 3.25 -30.37 6.17
N GLU A 646 3.02 -30.46 7.48
CA GLU A 646 1.69 -30.39 8.12
C GLU A 646 1.06 -28.99 8.02
N ALA A 647 1.82 -27.97 7.59
CA ALA A 647 1.28 -26.67 7.17
C ALA A 647 0.35 -26.78 5.96
N GLY A 648 0.47 -27.84 5.15
CA GLY A 648 -0.35 -28.09 3.97
C GLY A 648 0.24 -27.44 2.71
N THR A 649 -0.61 -26.81 1.92
CA THR A 649 -0.24 -26.06 0.71
C THR A 649 -0.71 -24.62 0.84
N ALA A 650 0.15 -23.70 0.41
CA ALA A 650 -0.15 -22.31 0.16
C ALA A 650 0.91 -21.70 -0.78
N THR A 651 0.44 -21.16 -1.90
CA THR A 651 1.24 -20.39 -2.87
C THR A 651 1.71 -19.03 -2.30
N ARG A 652 1.04 -18.51 -1.27
CA ARG A 652 1.36 -17.27 -0.55
C ARG A 652 1.06 -17.41 0.96
N TRP A 653 1.74 -16.63 1.79
CA TRP A 653 1.49 -16.57 3.24
C TRP A 653 1.91 -15.23 3.83
N LYS A 654 1.31 -14.84 4.96
CA LYS A 654 1.49 -13.52 5.57
C LYS A 654 2.72 -13.42 6.47
N SER A 655 2.97 -14.44 7.30
CA SER A 655 4.05 -14.45 8.29
C SER A 655 4.17 -15.79 9.01
N MET A 656 5.37 -16.09 9.51
CA MET A 656 5.61 -16.99 10.64
C MET A 656 5.52 -16.23 11.98
N VAL A 657 5.16 -16.90 13.06
CA VAL A 657 5.26 -16.38 14.44
C VAL A 657 5.67 -17.51 15.37
N PRO A 658 6.83 -17.45 16.04
CA PRO A 658 7.20 -18.45 17.04
C PRO A 658 6.33 -18.32 18.29
N LEU A 659 6.03 -19.44 18.94
CA LEU A 659 5.18 -19.52 20.12
C LEU A 659 5.78 -20.45 21.18
N PRO A 660 5.45 -20.28 22.48
CA PRO A 660 5.87 -21.22 23.53
C PRO A 660 5.48 -22.69 23.27
N VAL A 661 4.45 -22.92 22.45
CA VAL A 661 3.95 -24.26 22.05
C VAL A 661 4.56 -24.78 20.74
N GLY A 662 5.27 -23.93 19.97
CA GLY A 662 5.81 -24.27 18.66
C GLY A 662 5.86 -23.07 17.71
N VAL A 663 5.20 -23.17 16.56
CA VAL A 663 5.21 -22.10 15.55
C VAL A 663 3.85 -21.97 14.89
N ALA A 664 3.38 -20.73 14.73
CA ALA A 664 2.19 -20.37 13.97
C ALA A 664 2.58 -19.92 12.56
N LEU A 665 1.81 -20.35 11.56
CA LEU A 665 1.94 -19.94 10.17
C LEU A 665 0.60 -19.37 9.70
N PHE A 666 0.64 -18.22 9.02
CA PHE A 666 -0.55 -17.57 8.46
C PHE A 666 -0.59 -17.75 6.94
N THR A 667 -0.94 -18.95 6.50
CA THR A 667 -0.90 -19.36 5.09
C THR A 667 -2.21 -19.03 4.36
N ASP A 668 -2.17 -18.54 3.13
CA ASP A 668 -3.41 -18.31 2.36
C ASP A 668 -4.07 -19.65 1.97
N LEU A 669 -5.38 -19.66 1.70
CA LEU A 669 -6.04 -20.84 1.13
C LEU A 669 -5.81 -20.88 -0.39
N ASP A 670 -5.21 -21.96 -0.91
CA ASP A 670 -4.92 -22.14 -2.34
C ASP A 670 -6.17 -22.17 -3.23
N SER A 671 -6.67 -20.99 -3.59
CA SER A 671 -7.40 -20.74 -4.82
C SER A 671 -7.31 -19.26 -5.19
N ALA A 672 -7.32 -18.95 -6.49
CA ALA A 672 -7.19 -17.57 -7.00
C ALA A 672 -8.31 -16.60 -6.54
N ASN A 673 -9.36 -17.09 -5.88
CA ASN A 673 -10.53 -16.32 -5.46
C ASN A 673 -10.86 -16.47 -3.95
N ASP A 674 -10.02 -17.10 -3.13
CA ASP A 674 -10.26 -17.28 -1.69
C ASP A 674 -9.23 -16.51 -0.86
N TYR A 675 -9.57 -15.28 -0.47
CA TYR A 675 -8.70 -14.39 0.32
C TYR A 675 -8.68 -14.71 1.82
N ARG A 676 -9.29 -15.82 2.23
CA ARG A 676 -9.25 -16.31 3.59
C ARG A 676 -7.91 -16.96 3.87
N ARG A 677 -7.45 -16.81 5.11
CA ARG A 677 -6.18 -17.37 5.57
C ARG A 677 -6.43 -18.60 6.41
N ARG A 678 -5.39 -19.38 6.62
CA ARG A 678 -5.34 -20.50 7.55
C ARG A 678 -4.25 -20.19 8.57
N LEU A 679 -4.65 -20.04 9.82
CA LEU A 679 -3.74 -20.11 10.94
C LEU A 679 -3.46 -21.58 11.21
N VAL A 680 -2.22 -22.03 10.98
CA VAL A 680 -1.75 -23.38 11.29
C VAL A 680 -0.76 -23.30 12.45
N VAL A 681 -0.92 -24.13 13.48
CA VAL A 681 0.03 -24.20 14.60
C VAL A 681 0.68 -25.58 14.64
N LEU A 682 2.00 -25.61 14.49
CA LEU A 682 2.83 -26.81 14.54
C LEU A 682 3.55 -26.92 15.89
N GLY A 683 3.64 -28.13 16.43
CA GLY A 683 4.19 -28.38 17.77
C GLY A 683 5.71 -28.26 17.85
N ALA A 684 6.22 -27.61 18.89
CA ALA A 684 7.63 -27.26 19.05
C ALA A 684 8.62 -28.42 18.89
N ASP A 685 8.28 -29.62 19.38
CA ASP A 685 9.21 -30.74 19.50
C ASP A 685 9.19 -31.75 18.36
N HIS A 686 8.09 -31.82 17.59
CA HIS A 686 7.92 -32.83 16.53
C HIS A 686 7.40 -32.25 15.20
N GLY A 687 7.03 -30.97 15.13
CA GLY A 687 6.49 -30.35 13.92
C GLY A 687 5.10 -30.86 13.50
N ASN A 688 4.45 -31.67 14.33
CA ASN A 688 3.11 -32.17 14.07
C ASN A 688 2.08 -31.04 14.14
N LEU A 689 1.01 -31.14 13.36
CA LEU A 689 -0.15 -30.26 13.50
C LEU A 689 -0.70 -30.35 14.93
N LEU A 690 -0.80 -29.23 15.65
CA LEU A 690 -1.55 -29.13 16.89
C LEU A 690 -3.01 -28.81 16.57
N TRP A 691 -3.23 -27.79 15.74
CA TRP A 691 -4.54 -27.36 15.25
C TRP A 691 -4.37 -26.41 14.06
N GLN A 692 -5.44 -26.22 13.32
CA GLN A 692 -5.56 -25.20 12.28
C GLN A 692 -6.93 -24.55 12.33
N ARG A 693 -7.04 -23.30 11.86
CA ARG A 693 -8.30 -22.57 11.77
C ARG A 693 -8.31 -21.66 10.54
N THR A 694 -9.41 -21.67 9.80
CA THR A 694 -9.67 -20.67 8.75
C THR A 694 -10.02 -19.33 9.40
N LEU A 695 -9.45 -18.26 8.85
CA LEU A 695 -9.63 -16.87 9.21
C LEU A 695 -10.20 -16.14 7.99
N GLU A 696 -11.16 -15.24 8.18
CA GLU A 696 -11.63 -14.39 7.09
C GLU A 696 -10.57 -13.33 6.71
N GLN A 697 -10.71 -12.67 5.55
CA GLN A 697 -9.66 -11.81 4.97
C GLN A 697 -9.21 -10.67 5.92
N GLU A 698 -10.16 -10.09 6.64
CA GLU A 698 -9.98 -8.98 7.59
C GLU A 698 -9.72 -9.44 9.03
N ASP A 699 -9.77 -10.74 9.32
CA ASP A 699 -9.55 -11.25 10.66
C ASP A 699 -8.10 -11.05 11.11
N GLU A 700 -7.95 -10.57 12.34
CA GLU A 700 -6.66 -10.36 13.00
C GLU A 700 -6.48 -11.30 14.18
N VAL A 701 -5.24 -11.68 14.48
CA VAL A 701 -4.92 -12.61 15.56
C VAL A 701 -3.84 -12.03 16.46
N PHE A 702 -4.15 -11.98 17.75
CA PHE A 702 -3.31 -11.44 18.80
C PHE A 702 -2.94 -12.56 19.76
N PHE A 703 -1.67 -12.70 20.10
CA PHE A 703 -1.19 -13.72 21.03
C PHE A 703 -1.01 -13.11 22.42
N ALA A 704 -1.66 -13.68 23.44
CA ALA A 704 -1.58 -13.22 24.82
C ALA A 704 -1.92 -14.36 25.79
N GLY A 705 -1.13 -14.51 26.85
CA GLY A 705 -1.20 -15.62 27.78
C GLY A 705 -0.95 -16.98 27.12
N ASP A 706 -1.88 -17.92 27.34
CA ASP A 706 -1.88 -19.24 26.69
C ASP A 706 -2.93 -19.33 25.55
N SER A 707 -3.32 -18.16 25.01
CA SER A 707 -4.42 -18.01 24.06
C SER A 707 -4.03 -17.19 22.82
N ALA A 708 -4.65 -17.53 21.70
CA ALA A 708 -4.74 -16.65 20.54
C ALA A 708 -6.13 -16.02 20.55
N VAL A 709 -6.20 -14.69 20.47
CA VAL A 709 -7.45 -13.94 20.36
C VAL A 709 -7.64 -13.52 18.92
N ILE A 710 -8.74 -14.00 18.33
CA ILE A 710 -9.13 -13.70 16.95
C ILE A 710 -10.16 -12.58 16.99
N ALA A 711 -9.89 -11.48 16.29
CA ALA A 711 -10.88 -10.46 15.98
C ALA A 711 -11.66 -10.90 14.73
N ASP A 712 -12.77 -11.61 14.94
CA ASP A 712 -13.67 -12.10 13.90
C ASP A 712 -14.51 -10.93 13.38
N ARG A 713 -14.04 -10.31 12.27
CA ARG A 713 -14.60 -9.05 11.75
C ARG A 713 -15.99 -9.25 11.17
N ALA A 714 -16.17 -10.31 10.38
CA ALA A 714 -17.47 -10.66 9.81
C ALA A 714 -18.49 -11.03 10.89
N GLY A 715 -18.06 -11.75 11.94
CA GLY A 715 -18.86 -12.14 13.10
C GLY A 715 -19.02 -11.06 14.19
N LYS A 716 -18.34 -9.92 14.06
CA LYS A 716 -18.38 -8.76 14.96
C LYS A 716 -18.15 -9.12 16.44
N ARG A 717 -17.06 -9.87 16.68
CA ARG A 717 -16.74 -10.44 17.99
C ARG A 717 -15.27 -10.77 18.14
N LEU A 718 -14.80 -10.80 19.38
CA LEU A 718 -13.56 -11.45 19.75
C LEU A 718 -13.79 -12.93 20.09
N ILE A 719 -12.80 -13.76 19.79
CA ILE A 719 -12.80 -15.21 20.07
C ILE A 719 -11.45 -15.61 20.65
N GLY A 720 -11.42 -16.09 21.89
CA GLY A 720 -10.22 -16.71 22.46
C GLY A 720 -10.15 -18.20 22.18
N VAL A 721 -9.08 -18.63 21.52
CA VAL A 721 -8.72 -20.05 21.33
C VAL A 721 -7.46 -20.41 22.12
N LYS A 722 -7.43 -21.62 22.66
CA LYS A 722 -6.30 -22.14 23.44
C LYS A 722 -5.14 -22.52 22.52
N LEU A 723 -3.93 -22.02 22.80
CA LEU A 723 -2.75 -22.24 21.94
C LEU A 723 -2.34 -23.72 21.79
N THR A 724 -2.62 -24.58 22.77
CA THR A 724 -2.17 -25.99 22.74
C THR A 724 -3.00 -26.89 21.83
N ASP A 725 -4.25 -26.53 21.53
CA ASP A 725 -5.23 -27.44 20.89
C ASP A 725 -6.32 -26.73 20.06
N GLY A 726 -6.27 -25.40 19.93
CA GLY A 726 -7.20 -24.61 19.12
C GLY A 726 -8.63 -24.54 19.66
N SER A 727 -8.91 -25.12 20.83
CA SER A 727 -10.25 -25.12 21.40
C SER A 727 -10.69 -23.69 21.75
N GLN A 728 -11.88 -23.30 21.28
CA GLN A 728 -12.48 -22.03 21.63
C GLN A 728 -12.92 -22.05 23.10
N ARG A 729 -12.34 -21.14 23.90
CA ARG A 729 -12.65 -21.00 25.33
C ARG A 729 -13.80 -20.04 25.58
N TRP A 730 -13.80 -18.93 24.85
CA TRP A 730 -14.72 -17.83 25.05
C TRP A 730 -14.98 -17.09 23.73
N SER A 731 -16.06 -16.33 23.68
CA SER A 731 -16.31 -15.35 22.63
C SER A 731 -17.07 -14.16 23.23
N GLN A 732 -16.71 -12.96 22.80
CA GLN A 732 -17.21 -11.70 23.33
C GLN A 732 -17.68 -10.83 22.17
N ALA A 733 -18.96 -10.45 22.16
CA ALA A 733 -19.50 -9.57 21.12
C ALA A 733 -18.86 -8.17 21.19
N ASP A 734 -18.59 -7.61 20.01
CA ASP A 734 -17.94 -6.31 19.88
C ASP A 734 -18.83 -5.16 20.38
N PRO A 735 -18.23 -4.06 20.87
CA PRO A 735 -18.94 -2.80 21.05
C PRO A 735 -19.39 -2.26 19.68
N VAL A 736 -20.69 -2.05 19.51
CA VAL A 736 -21.28 -1.52 18.27
C VAL A 736 -21.78 -0.09 18.44
N SER A 737 -21.69 0.72 17.40
CA SER A 737 -22.29 2.06 17.34
C SER A 737 -23.40 2.11 16.28
N THR A 738 -24.06 3.26 16.16
CA THR A 738 -25.04 3.53 15.10
C THR A 738 -24.41 3.89 13.74
N LEU A 739 -23.09 4.09 13.68
CA LEU A 739 -22.38 4.62 12.50
C LEU A 739 -21.33 3.66 11.93
N THR A 740 -20.66 2.90 12.79
CA THR A 740 -19.65 1.88 12.44
C THR A 740 -19.72 0.70 13.43
N THR A 741 -19.15 -0.44 13.05
CA THR A 741 -18.91 -1.61 13.91
C THR A 741 -17.42 -1.98 14.02
N ASP A 742 -16.52 -1.09 13.61
CA ASP A 742 -15.08 -1.34 13.62
C ASP A 742 -14.55 -1.37 15.05
N THR A 743 -13.50 -2.15 15.30
CA THR A 743 -12.85 -2.24 16.61
C THR A 743 -11.34 -2.33 16.44
N LYS A 744 -10.56 -1.79 17.39
CA LYS A 744 -9.10 -1.93 17.42
C LYS A 744 -8.72 -2.77 18.63
N VAL A 745 -7.80 -3.72 18.47
CA VAL A 745 -7.35 -4.63 19.53
C VAL A 745 -5.85 -4.44 19.71
N LEU A 746 -5.42 -4.37 20.96
CA LEU A 746 -4.03 -4.21 21.36
C LEU A 746 -3.65 -5.34 22.32
N THR A 747 -2.48 -5.94 22.15
CA THR A 747 -1.79 -6.64 23.23
C THR A 747 -1.23 -5.62 24.22
N VAL A 748 -1.19 -5.97 25.51
CA VAL A 748 -0.46 -5.16 26.49
C VAL A 748 0.99 -5.63 26.50
N THR A 749 1.91 -4.74 26.12
CA THR A 749 3.36 -5.03 26.17
C THR A 749 3.93 -4.68 27.55
N THR A 750 5.02 -5.33 27.93
CA THR A 750 5.80 -4.97 29.13
C THR A 750 7.21 -4.51 28.75
N PRO A 751 7.98 -3.91 29.68
CA PRO A 751 9.36 -3.52 29.39
C PRO A 751 10.25 -4.71 28.99
N LYS A 752 9.90 -5.92 29.42
CA LYS A 752 10.61 -7.15 29.07
C LYS A 752 10.53 -7.47 27.57
N ASP A 753 9.38 -7.23 26.94
CA ASP A 753 9.20 -7.37 25.49
C ASP A 753 10.11 -6.39 24.71
N LEU A 754 10.42 -5.23 25.31
CA LEU A 754 11.30 -4.21 24.74
C LEU A 754 12.80 -4.46 25.03
N GLY A 755 13.12 -5.39 25.94
CA GLY A 755 14.49 -5.75 26.29
C GLY A 755 15.11 -6.86 25.41
N GLY A 756 14.30 -7.66 24.72
CA GLY A 756 14.74 -8.77 23.85
C GLY A 756 14.95 -8.38 22.38
N PRO A 757 15.38 -9.31 21.50
CA PRO A 757 15.61 -9.03 20.09
C PRO A 757 14.31 -8.64 19.36
N ALA A 758 14.42 -7.75 18.38
CA ALA A 758 13.29 -7.26 17.59
C ALA A 758 13.67 -7.08 16.11
N THR A 759 12.66 -7.07 15.23
CA THR A 759 12.79 -6.71 13.81
C THR A 759 13.34 -5.29 13.66
N VAL A 760 13.76 -4.92 12.44
CA VAL A 760 14.10 -3.52 12.09
C VAL A 760 12.95 -2.52 12.31
N PHE A 761 11.71 -3.00 12.42
CA PHE A 761 10.53 -2.19 12.77
C PHE A 761 10.17 -2.23 14.27
N GLY A 762 11.06 -2.75 15.13
CA GLY A 762 10.87 -2.80 16.58
C GLY A 762 9.90 -3.87 17.10
N ARG A 763 9.34 -4.73 16.25
CA ARG A 763 8.48 -5.86 16.67
C ARG A 763 9.34 -6.92 17.38
N PRO A 764 9.07 -7.28 18.65
CA PRO A 764 9.83 -8.32 19.34
C PRO A 764 9.72 -9.68 18.64
N TYR A 765 10.84 -10.40 18.50
CA TYR A 765 10.86 -11.79 18.04
C TYR A 765 10.48 -12.77 19.17
N GLU A 766 10.83 -12.43 20.42
CA GLU A 766 10.54 -13.24 21.61
C GLU A 766 9.67 -12.49 22.65
N PRO A 767 8.42 -12.08 22.33
CA PRO A 767 7.52 -11.50 23.32
C PRO A 767 7.18 -12.53 24.41
N ASP A 768 7.21 -12.13 25.69
CA ASP A 768 6.87 -13.03 26.80
C ASP A 768 5.36 -13.04 27.04
N LEU A 769 4.64 -13.70 26.13
CA LEU A 769 3.16 -13.77 26.13
C LEU A 769 2.51 -14.04 27.50
N ALA A 770 3.23 -14.65 28.45
CA ALA A 770 2.71 -14.99 29.77
C ALA A 770 2.80 -13.86 30.83
N ASP A 771 3.49 -12.76 30.57
CA ASP A 771 3.75 -11.72 31.58
C ASP A 771 2.54 -10.81 31.85
N ASP A 772 1.84 -10.38 30.79
CA ASP A 772 0.57 -9.67 30.84
C ASP A 772 -0.45 -10.27 29.86
N PRO A 773 -1.32 -11.21 30.30
CA PRO A 773 -2.30 -11.87 29.45
C PRO A 773 -3.50 -10.95 29.12
N ARG A 774 -3.39 -9.63 29.31
CA ARG A 774 -4.46 -8.68 28.99
C ARG A 774 -4.37 -8.23 27.53
N ILE A 775 -5.53 -7.98 26.95
CA ILE A 775 -5.69 -7.21 25.73
C ILE A 775 -6.59 -6.01 25.99
N VAL A 776 -6.48 -4.98 25.15
CA VAL A 776 -7.38 -3.83 25.14
C VAL A 776 -8.18 -3.84 23.85
N GLN A 777 -9.51 -3.79 23.93
CA GLN A 777 -10.39 -3.55 22.79
C GLN A 777 -10.91 -2.12 22.84
N ILE A 778 -10.66 -1.35 21.78
CA ILE A 778 -11.31 -0.06 21.49
C ILE A 778 -12.51 -0.30 20.58
N GLY A 779 -13.67 0.20 20.98
CA GLY A 779 -14.95 -0.02 20.34
C GLY A 779 -15.41 1.10 19.42
N ALA A 780 -16.27 0.76 18.46
CA ALA A 780 -17.02 1.72 17.66
C ALA A 780 -17.86 2.69 18.52
N ASP A 781 -18.27 2.28 19.72
CA ASP A 781 -18.99 3.11 20.71
C ASP A 781 -18.07 4.07 21.49
N LYS A 782 -16.78 4.16 21.11
CA LYS A 782 -15.70 4.86 21.82
C LYS A 782 -15.34 4.29 23.19
N SER A 783 -15.74 3.05 23.50
CA SER A 783 -15.35 2.38 24.74
C SER A 783 -13.98 1.73 24.64
N ALA A 784 -13.23 1.72 25.74
CA ALA A 784 -12.11 0.81 25.94
C ALA A 784 -12.54 -0.31 26.90
N ARG A 785 -12.23 -1.56 26.56
CA ARG A 785 -12.42 -2.74 27.40
C ARG A 785 -11.07 -3.41 27.63
N VAL A 786 -10.69 -3.63 28.89
CA VAL A 786 -9.53 -4.46 29.24
C VAL A 786 -10.04 -5.89 29.45
N ILE A 787 -9.51 -6.84 28.70
CA ILE A 787 -10.01 -8.22 28.66
C ILE A 787 -8.84 -9.16 28.99
N ASP A 788 -9.06 -10.11 29.90
CA ASP A 788 -8.14 -11.23 30.13
C ASP A 788 -8.24 -12.21 28.95
N ALA A 789 -7.17 -12.37 28.18
CA ALA A 789 -7.15 -13.17 26.95
C ALA A 789 -7.38 -14.67 27.20
N ASN A 790 -7.05 -15.16 28.40
CA ASN A 790 -7.15 -16.57 28.74
C ASN A 790 -8.59 -16.99 29.07
N THR A 791 -9.39 -16.07 29.62
CA THR A 791 -10.74 -16.32 30.14
C THR A 791 -11.85 -15.54 29.42
N GLY A 792 -11.51 -14.50 28.65
CA GLY A 792 -12.46 -13.60 28.00
C GLY A 792 -13.14 -12.62 28.95
N LYS A 793 -12.73 -12.59 30.22
CA LYS A 793 -13.34 -11.75 31.23
C LYS A 793 -12.94 -10.29 30.99
N ILE A 794 -13.93 -9.44 30.74
CA ILE A 794 -13.78 -7.99 30.82
C ILE A 794 -13.43 -7.64 32.28
N LEU A 795 -12.20 -7.16 32.51
CA LEU A 795 -11.67 -6.80 33.81
C LEU A 795 -12.14 -5.41 34.24
N THR A 796 -12.14 -4.46 33.30
CA THR A 796 -12.70 -3.12 33.44
C THR A 796 -13.07 -2.57 32.05
N SER A 797 -13.95 -1.57 32.00
CA SER A 797 -14.26 -0.82 30.78
C SER A 797 -14.60 0.64 31.10
N ARG A 798 -14.34 1.53 30.14
CA ARG A 798 -14.69 2.96 30.20
C ARG A 798 -15.22 3.43 28.86
N GLN A 799 -16.23 4.29 28.88
CA GLN A 799 -16.78 4.97 27.69
C GLN A 799 -16.03 6.27 27.40
N ASN A 800 -16.06 6.74 26.15
CA ASN A 800 -15.38 7.96 25.68
C ASN A 800 -13.86 7.94 25.94
N VAL A 801 -13.18 6.89 25.47
CA VAL A 801 -11.71 6.74 25.60
C VAL A 801 -11.00 7.08 24.29
N ALA A 802 -11.34 6.38 23.21
CA ALA A 802 -10.73 6.49 21.89
C ALA A 802 -11.70 5.92 20.83
N GLU A 803 -11.60 6.36 19.57
CA GLU A 803 -12.18 5.69 18.40
C GLU A 803 -11.24 4.59 17.87
N PRO A 804 -11.74 3.58 17.14
CA PRO A 804 -10.91 2.52 16.57
C PRO A 804 -9.77 3.00 15.64
N LYS A 805 -9.93 4.18 15.03
CA LYS A 805 -8.93 4.80 14.15
C LYS A 805 -7.81 5.53 14.91
N ASP A 806 -8.00 5.84 16.19
CA ASP A 806 -7.08 6.70 16.95
C ASP A 806 -5.75 5.97 17.21
N GLU A 807 -4.69 6.75 17.37
CA GLU A 807 -3.40 6.25 17.82
C GLU A 807 -3.44 5.88 19.31
N VAL A 808 -3.19 4.60 19.59
CA VAL A 808 -3.34 4.00 20.91
C VAL A 808 -2.30 2.90 21.11
N VAL A 809 -1.63 2.89 22.25
CA VAL A 809 -0.71 1.82 22.67
C VAL A 809 -0.97 1.37 24.09
N ALA A 810 -0.81 0.08 24.35
CA ALA A 810 -0.94 -0.50 25.66
C ALA A 810 0.42 -1.04 26.15
N HIS A 811 0.97 -0.41 27.18
CA HIS A 811 2.31 -0.70 27.69
C HIS A 811 2.37 -0.57 29.22
N ASN A 812 3.09 -1.48 29.86
CA ASN A 812 3.35 -1.55 31.30
C ASN A 812 2.13 -1.20 32.18
N GLY A 813 1.00 -1.86 31.90
CA GLY A 813 -0.24 -1.64 32.67
C GLY A 813 -0.99 -0.33 32.40
N ARG A 814 -0.65 0.40 31.32
CA ARG A 814 -1.27 1.66 30.91
C ARG A 814 -1.79 1.58 29.48
N LEU A 815 -2.87 2.31 29.19
CA LEU A 815 -3.33 2.64 27.84
C LEU A 815 -2.99 4.09 27.58
N ILE A 816 -2.17 4.35 26.58
CA ILE A 816 -1.86 5.69 26.09
C ILE A 816 -2.73 5.95 24.86
N VAL A 817 -3.34 7.13 24.81
CA VAL A 817 -4.24 7.57 23.74
C VAL A 817 -3.79 8.93 23.25
N LEU A 818 -3.48 9.03 21.97
CA LEU A 818 -3.23 10.29 21.29
C LEU A 818 -4.56 10.83 20.78
N GLN A 819 -4.94 12.03 21.20
CA GLN A 819 -6.17 12.71 20.79
C GLN A 819 -5.80 13.90 19.89
N PRO A 820 -5.79 13.73 18.56
CA PRO A 820 -5.31 14.77 17.64
C PRO A 820 -6.19 16.01 17.66
N ASP A 821 -7.51 15.85 17.63
CA ASP A 821 -8.50 16.96 17.71
C ASP A 821 -8.34 17.83 18.96
N ASP A 822 -7.86 17.22 20.06
CA ASP A 822 -7.70 17.84 21.37
C ASP A 822 -6.25 18.21 21.70
N GLN A 823 -5.32 17.97 20.75
CA GLN A 823 -3.89 18.26 20.82
C GLN A 823 -3.20 17.76 22.11
N ARG A 824 -3.62 16.57 22.58
CA ARG A 824 -3.23 15.98 23.86
C ARG A 824 -2.94 14.49 23.80
N ILE A 825 -2.07 14.03 24.68
CA ILE A 825 -1.85 12.60 24.96
C ILE A 825 -2.36 12.29 26.37
N LEU A 826 -3.21 11.26 26.46
CA LEU A 826 -3.83 10.78 27.68
C LEU A 826 -3.22 9.45 28.12
N SER A 827 -3.09 9.25 29.43
CA SER A 827 -2.69 7.98 30.05
C SER A 827 -3.77 7.48 31.00
N TYR A 828 -4.31 6.30 30.69
CA TYR A 828 -5.24 5.56 31.54
C TYR A 828 -4.51 4.38 32.17
N ARG A 829 -4.78 4.08 33.45
CA ARG A 829 -4.30 2.82 34.07
C ARG A 829 -5.25 1.66 33.74
N LEU A 830 -4.71 0.55 33.23
CA LEU A 830 -5.48 -0.62 32.81
C LEU A 830 -6.13 -1.40 33.98
N ASP A 831 -5.69 -1.17 35.22
CA ASP A 831 -6.29 -1.83 36.40
C ASP A 831 -7.69 -1.32 36.73
N LYS A 832 -8.03 -0.09 36.30
CA LYS A 832 -9.31 0.55 36.62
C LYS A 832 -9.98 1.30 35.47
N LEU A 833 -9.23 1.79 34.47
CA LEU A 833 -9.69 2.79 33.49
C LEU A 833 -10.45 3.95 34.18
N GLY A 834 -9.80 4.53 35.19
CA GLY A 834 -10.30 5.72 35.90
C GLY A 834 -10.13 6.98 35.07
N GLU A 835 -10.20 8.16 35.72
CA GLU A 835 -9.90 9.41 35.04
C GLU A 835 -8.50 9.38 34.40
N PRO A 836 -8.36 9.81 33.13
CA PRO A 836 -7.07 9.87 32.47
C PRO A 836 -6.20 10.94 33.10
N LYS A 837 -4.89 10.68 33.14
CA LYS A 837 -3.90 11.75 33.26
C LYS A 837 -3.63 12.33 31.88
N VAL A 838 -3.71 13.65 31.71
CA VAL A 838 -3.08 14.32 30.56
C VAL A 838 -1.57 14.24 30.79
N VAL A 839 -0.86 13.48 29.95
CA VAL A 839 0.60 13.33 30.02
C VAL A 839 1.33 14.23 29.04
N TYR A 840 0.63 14.77 28.04
CA TYR A 840 1.17 15.79 27.15
C TYR A 840 0.06 16.67 26.58
N THR A 841 0.40 17.93 26.33
CA THR A 841 -0.39 18.90 25.57
C THR A 841 0.61 19.67 24.72
N THR A 842 0.43 19.72 23.40
CA THR A 842 1.32 20.54 22.56
C THR A 842 1.10 22.03 22.84
N GLN A 843 2.13 22.85 22.59
CA GLN A 843 2.06 24.31 22.73
C GLN A 843 1.79 25.01 21.39
N ALA A 844 1.88 24.31 20.27
CA ALA A 844 1.65 24.85 18.93
C ALA A 844 0.25 24.44 18.44
N ALA A 845 -0.57 25.44 18.07
CA ALA A 845 -1.95 25.21 17.63
C ALA A 845 -2.07 24.47 16.29
N ASP A 846 -0.97 24.36 15.55
CA ASP A 846 -0.80 23.68 14.27
C ASP A 846 0.18 22.50 14.36
N SER A 847 0.38 21.95 15.57
CA SER A 847 1.14 20.71 15.73
C SER A 847 0.29 19.49 15.48
N GLU A 848 0.90 18.54 14.76
CA GLU A 848 0.45 17.16 14.60
C GLU A 848 1.37 16.25 15.43
N MET A 849 0.83 15.18 15.99
CA MET A 849 1.57 14.19 16.79
C MET A 849 1.26 12.81 16.21
N LYS A 850 2.28 11.97 16.03
CA LYS A 850 2.19 10.65 15.37
C LYS A 850 3.06 9.60 16.06
N ASP A 851 2.92 8.36 15.57
CA ASP A 851 3.75 7.19 15.87
C ASP A 851 4.06 7.00 17.35
N VAL A 852 3.02 7.16 18.20
CA VAL A 852 3.16 6.93 19.64
C VAL A 852 3.54 5.47 19.91
N THR A 853 4.75 5.26 20.44
CA THR A 853 5.36 3.94 20.65
C THR A 853 5.95 3.82 22.06
N PRO A 854 5.91 2.64 22.70
CA PRO A 854 6.67 2.39 23.93
C PRO A 854 8.19 2.55 23.73
N CYS A 855 8.88 3.28 24.62
CA CYS A 855 10.32 3.55 24.48
C CYS A 855 11.15 3.51 25.78
N GLY A 856 10.72 2.66 26.73
CA GLY A 856 11.34 2.48 28.02
C GLY A 856 10.32 2.00 29.05
N ASP A 857 10.74 1.75 30.29
CA ASP A 857 9.93 1.04 31.30
C ASP A 857 8.56 1.68 31.54
N ASP A 858 8.56 2.99 31.81
CA ASP A 858 7.38 3.82 32.02
C ASP A 858 7.32 4.94 30.96
N ARG A 859 7.82 4.67 29.75
CA ARG A 859 8.01 5.67 28.71
C ARG A 859 7.29 5.40 27.40
N VAL A 860 6.80 6.48 26.79
CA VAL A 860 6.40 6.50 25.38
C VAL A 860 7.15 7.59 24.64
N CYS A 861 7.48 7.30 23.39
CA CYS A 861 8.04 8.24 22.45
C CYS A 861 7.02 8.45 21.33
N PHE A 862 7.00 9.65 20.77
CA PHE A 862 6.16 10.02 19.64
C PHE A 862 6.90 11.12 18.88
N ASP A 863 6.56 11.34 17.62
CA ASP A 863 7.06 12.50 16.89
C ASP A 863 6.02 13.63 16.89
N GLU A 864 6.52 14.86 17.01
CA GLU A 864 5.74 16.09 17.01
C GLU A 864 6.18 16.95 15.83
N GLU A 865 5.29 17.09 14.86
CA GLU A 865 5.47 17.93 13.67
C GLU A 865 4.76 19.27 13.87
N ILE A 866 5.31 20.35 13.33
CA ILE A 866 4.71 21.69 13.38
C ILE A 866 4.36 22.09 11.94
N SER A 867 3.17 22.65 11.75
CA SER A 867 2.67 23.09 10.44
C SER A 867 2.61 21.98 9.36
N TYR A 868 2.56 20.70 9.77
CA TYR A 868 2.61 19.53 8.87
C TYR A 868 3.90 19.45 8.01
N ASP A 869 5.01 20.04 8.48
CA ASP A 869 6.33 19.96 7.82
C ASP A 869 7.24 18.96 8.54
N ALA A 870 7.50 17.82 7.89
CA ALA A 870 8.39 16.77 8.35
C ALA A 870 9.84 17.24 8.62
N LYS A 871 10.24 18.43 8.14
CA LYS A 871 11.55 19.03 8.47
C LYS A 871 11.58 19.67 9.87
N THR A 872 10.42 19.88 10.48
CA THR A 872 10.28 20.45 11.83
C THR A 872 10.22 19.40 12.94
N THR A 873 10.07 18.13 12.55
CA THR A 873 9.76 16.99 13.40
C THR A 873 10.70 16.89 14.60
N THR A 874 10.08 16.70 15.76
CA THR A 874 10.73 16.59 17.05
C THR A 874 10.29 15.30 17.70
N VAL A 875 11.20 14.35 17.88
CA VAL A 875 10.95 13.16 18.69
C VAL A 875 10.89 13.59 20.16
N VAL A 876 9.82 13.22 20.85
CA VAL A 876 9.56 13.58 22.24
C VAL A 876 9.39 12.31 23.06
N ALA A 877 10.15 12.18 24.15
CA ALA A 877 9.99 11.09 25.11
C ALA A 877 9.24 11.59 26.36
N LEU A 878 8.24 10.82 26.79
CA LEU A 878 7.43 11.08 27.97
C LEU A 878 7.59 9.97 29.00
N ASP A 879 7.84 10.34 30.25
CA ASP A 879 7.58 9.50 31.42
C ASP A 879 6.08 9.61 31.74
N VAL A 880 5.35 8.52 31.53
CA VAL A 880 3.90 8.48 31.78
C VAL A 880 3.57 8.15 33.23
N ALA A 881 4.55 7.75 34.05
CA ALA A 881 4.40 7.46 35.48
C ALA A 881 4.70 8.65 36.38
N ALA A 882 5.58 9.58 35.98
CA ALA A 882 5.88 10.83 36.68
C ALA A 882 4.61 11.59 37.11
N GLU A 883 4.65 12.28 38.26
CA GLU A 883 3.50 13.04 38.78
C GLU A 883 3.37 14.41 38.08
N ASP A 884 4.48 15.14 37.95
CA ASP A 884 4.62 16.42 37.24
C ASP A 884 5.81 16.34 36.26
N ASP A 885 5.87 17.27 35.29
CA ASP A 885 6.93 17.39 34.26
C ASP A 885 7.29 16.07 33.54
N THR A 886 6.32 15.58 32.77
CA THR A 886 6.37 14.28 32.06
C THR A 886 7.35 14.24 30.89
N VAL A 887 7.83 15.36 30.37
CA VAL A 887 8.72 15.39 29.19
C VAL A 887 10.15 15.09 29.63
N VAL A 888 10.66 13.90 29.28
CA VAL A 888 12.02 13.49 29.62
C VAL A 888 13.03 14.24 28.74
N TRP A 889 12.79 14.25 27.44
CA TRP A 889 13.64 14.92 26.47
C TRP A 889 12.92 15.20 25.15
N ARG A 890 13.54 16.05 24.32
CA ARG A 890 13.11 16.38 22.96
C ARG A 890 14.32 16.38 22.04
N TYR A 891 14.22 15.73 20.89
CA TYR A 891 15.28 15.68 19.90
C TYR A 891 14.75 16.03 18.52
N LYS A 892 15.33 17.04 17.86
CA LYS A 892 14.93 17.45 16.51
C LYS A 892 15.60 16.57 15.47
N LEU A 893 14.79 15.87 14.67
CA LEU A 893 15.22 15.03 13.57
C LEU A 893 14.19 15.16 12.46
N ALA A 894 14.63 15.54 11.26
CA ALA A 894 13.74 15.73 10.12
C ALA A 894 13.37 14.39 9.48
N ASN A 895 12.16 14.31 8.93
CA ASN A 895 11.63 13.19 8.15
C ASN A 895 11.66 11.85 8.90
N VAL A 896 11.30 11.85 10.19
CA VAL A 896 11.13 10.62 10.98
C VAL A 896 10.16 9.68 10.28
N ASP A 897 10.49 8.39 10.25
CA ASP A 897 9.70 7.34 9.59
C ASP A 897 9.29 6.22 10.57
N THR A 898 10.15 5.85 11.51
CA THR A 898 9.80 4.93 12.61
C THR A 898 10.66 5.19 13.84
N ILE A 899 10.07 5.10 15.03
CA ILE A 899 10.76 5.12 16.32
C ILE A 899 10.79 3.69 16.88
N ILE A 900 12.01 3.18 17.13
CA ILE A 900 12.26 1.80 17.55
C ILE A 900 12.87 1.81 18.96
N PRO A 901 12.21 1.21 19.97
CA PRO A 901 12.76 1.10 21.33
C PRO A 901 14.04 0.27 21.38
N VAL A 902 15.04 0.71 22.15
CA VAL A 902 16.28 -0.01 22.48
C VAL A 902 16.58 0.15 23.96
N GLY A 903 15.85 -0.60 24.79
CA GLY A 903 15.80 -0.35 26.23
C GLY A 903 15.26 1.06 26.49
N GLU A 904 16.05 1.89 27.17
CA GLU A 904 15.76 3.31 27.43
C GLU A 904 16.20 4.27 26.31
N ALA A 905 16.91 3.76 25.30
CA ALA A 905 17.30 4.49 24.09
C ALA A 905 16.28 4.25 22.96
N VAL A 906 16.38 5.04 21.88
CA VAL A 906 15.62 4.80 20.63
C VAL A 906 16.52 4.86 19.41
N LEU A 907 16.29 3.94 18.47
CA LEU A 907 16.69 4.13 17.07
C LEU A 907 15.55 4.88 16.38
N VAL A 908 15.88 5.89 15.60
CA VAL A 908 14.91 6.64 14.79
C VAL A 908 15.35 6.56 13.34
N THR A 909 14.54 5.93 12.50
CA THR A 909 14.73 5.89 11.06
C THR A 909 14.13 7.15 10.43
N THR A 910 14.62 7.49 9.24
CA THR A 910 14.06 8.58 8.43
C THR A 910 13.72 8.10 7.02
N THR A 911 12.90 8.86 6.29
CA THR A 911 12.41 8.46 4.95
C THR A 911 13.49 8.40 3.87
N VAL A 912 14.65 9.03 4.12
CA VAL A 912 15.93 8.70 3.48
C VAL A 912 16.64 7.73 4.42
N PRO A 913 17.22 6.59 3.98
CA PRO A 913 17.67 5.51 4.88
C PRO A 913 18.90 5.89 5.73
N GLU A 914 18.66 6.75 6.71
CA GLU A 914 19.52 7.08 7.84
C GLU A 914 18.83 6.62 9.11
N THR A 915 19.53 5.82 9.91
CA THR A 915 19.13 5.48 11.27
C THR A 915 19.94 6.33 12.25
N THR A 916 19.27 6.94 13.25
CA THR A 916 19.91 7.74 14.31
C THR A 916 19.62 7.13 15.68
N LEU A 917 20.68 6.82 16.45
CA LEU A 917 20.55 6.37 17.84
C LEU A 917 20.53 7.57 18.79
N ILE A 918 19.50 7.65 19.63
CA ILE A 918 19.31 8.65 20.68
C ILE A 918 19.26 7.92 22.03
N ASP A 919 20.10 8.31 23.00
CA ASP A 919 20.07 7.72 24.34
C ASP A 919 18.86 8.18 25.18
N GLY A 920 18.63 7.51 26.32
CA GLY A 920 17.54 7.84 27.25
C GLY A 920 17.63 9.21 27.94
N THR A 921 18.62 10.04 27.59
CA THR A 921 18.71 11.46 27.98
C THR A 921 18.40 12.41 26.83
N GLY A 922 18.05 11.89 25.65
CA GLY A 922 17.77 12.66 24.44
C GLY A 922 19.02 13.08 23.67
N LYS A 923 20.18 12.49 23.97
CA LYS A 923 21.43 12.81 23.30
C LYS A 923 21.68 11.80 22.17
N ARG A 924 21.86 12.31 20.95
CA ARG A 924 22.34 11.50 19.82
C ARG A 924 23.70 10.88 20.11
N ILE A 925 23.79 9.56 19.93
CA ILE A 925 25.04 8.79 19.98
C ILE A 925 25.67 8.71 18.58
N TRP A 926 24.92 8.29 17.57
CA TRP A 926 25.39 8.17 16.18
C TRP A 926 24.27 8.32 15.14
N THR A 927 24.65 8.52 13.88
CA THR A 927 23.80 8.39 12.68
C THR A 927 24.55 7.51 11.66
N HIS A 928 23.85 6.57 11.01
CA HIS A 928 24.38 5.58 10.06
C HIS A 928 23.47 5.51 8.82
N THR A 929 24.03 5.24 7.65
CA THR A 929 23.27 5.07 6.40
C THR A 929 22.98 3.59 6.18
N GLY A 930 21.70 3.23 6.19
CA GLY A 930 21.21 1.86 6.28
C GLY A 930 20.35 1.65 7.53
N GLU A 931 19.98 0.39 7.78
CA GLU A 931 19.09 0.00 8.87
C GLU A 931 19.85 -0.56 10.07
N ALA A 932 19.23 -0.51 11.25
CA ALA A 932 19.75 -1.18 12.44
C ALA A 932 18.63 -1.85 13.23
N ALA A 933 18.94 -3.02 13.78
CA ALA A 933 18.03 -3.83 14.56
C ALA A 933 18.49 -4.00 16.00
N ARG A 934 17.52 -4.17 16.91
CA ARG A 934 17.78 -4.45 18.32
C ARG A 934 18.08 -5.93 18.54
N LEU A 935 19.20 -6.20 19.22
CA LEU A 935 19.53 -7.54 19.76
C LEU A 935 19.07 -7.66 21.22
N ASP A 936 19.29 -6.62 22.00
CA ASP A 936 18.77 -6.43 23.36
C ASP A 936 18.75 -4.92 23.71
N GLY A 937 18.37 -4.56 24.94
CA GLY A 937 18.32 -3.16 25.41
C GLY A 937 19.66 -2.39 25.44
N GLY A 938 20.79 -3.00 25.06
CA GLY A 938 22.10 -2.35 24.94
C GLY A 938 22.92 -2.73 23.71
N ASN A 939 22.44 -3.64 22.86
CA ASN A 939 23.18 -4.19 21.73
C ASN A 939 22.38 -4.19 20.43
N LEU A 940 23.06 -3.90 19.33
CA LEU A 940 22.50 -3.66 17.99
C LEU A 940 23.21 -4.49 16.92
N LEU A 941 22.50 -4.68 15.80
CA LEU A 941 23.01 -5.21 14.55
C LEU A 941 22.75 -4.17 13.44
N GLU A 942 23.81 -3.68 12.80
CA GLU A 942 23.79 -2.64 11.76
C GLU A 942 23.95 -3.28 10.37
N PHE A 943 23.04 -2.95 9.46
CA PHE A 943 23.06 -3.36 8.05
C PHE A 943 23.53 -2.19 7.17
N SER A 944 24.42 -2.44 6.22
CA SER A 944 24.96 -1.39 5.34
C SER A 944 24.04 -0.95 4.20
N LYS A 945 22.83 -1.52 4.13
CA LYS A 945 21.81 -1.37 3.08
C LYS A 945 20.44 -1.59 3.73
N ALA A 946 19.38 -1.16 3.07
CA ALA A 946 18.03 -1.58 3.43
C ALA A 946 17.86 -3.10 3.31
N LEU A 947 16.90 -3.68 4.04
CA LEU A 947 16.57 -5.10 3.89
C LEU A 947 15.91 -5.36 2.52
N SER A 948 16.03 -6.60 2.02
CA SER A 948 15.49 -6.99 0.72
C SER A 948 15.03 -8.44 0.69
N LEU A 949 13.88 -8.67 0.05
CA LEU A 949 13.40 -10.00 -0.32
C LEU A 949 14.23 -10.64 -1.44
N SER A 950 14.95 -9.84 -2.24
CA SER A 950 15.89 -10.34 -3.24
C SER A 950 17.22 -10.75 -2.60
N PRO A 951 17.88 -11.83 -3.07
CA PRO A 951 19.22 -12.20 -2.63
C PRO A 951 20.22 -11.05 -2.82
N SER A 952 20.86 -10.64 -1.74
CA SER A 952 21.81 -9.52 -1.74
C SER A 952 22.94 -9.72 -0.73
N ASP A 953 23.96 -8.86 -0.85
CA ASP A 953 25.14 -8.87 0.01
C ASP A 953 25.22 -7.58 0.86
N PRO A 954 24.44 -7.45 1.95
CA PRO A 954 24.64 -6.39 2.94
C PRO A 954 25.86 -6.69 3.81
N ALA A 955 26.66 -5.67 4.11
CA ALA A 955 27.67 -5.76 5.16
C ALA A 955 27.00 -5.58 6.54
N LEU A 956 27.49 -6.31 7.52
CA LEU A 956 27.01 -6.32 8.90
C LEU A 956 28.07 -5.77 9.86
N ALA A 957 27.60 -5.02 10.86
CA ALA A 957 28.39 -4.66 12.03
C ALA A 957 27.57 -4.85 13.32
N GLY A 958 28.25 -5.19 14.42
CA GLY A 958 27.64 -5.28 15.75
C GLY A 958 28.03 -4.10 16.62
N ARG A 959 27.13 -3.57 17.45
CA ARG A 959 27.43 -2.43 18.34
C ARG A 959 26.75 -2.54 19.70
N HIS A 960 27.51 -2.29 20.77
CA HIS A 960 26.97 -1.88 22.08
C HIS A 960 26.79 -0.36 22.14
N LEU A 961 25.73 0.17 22.76
CA LEU A 961 25.40 1.61 22.73
C LEU A 961 26.52 2.54 23.25
N GLY A 962 27.46 2.03 24.06
CA GLY A 962 28.63 2.77 24.54
C GLY A 962 29.85 2.77 23.61
N ASP A 963 29.87 1.90 22.60
CA ASP A 963 31.08 1.51 21.87
C ASP A 963 31.02 1.83 20.35
N GLN A 964 32.15 1.61 19.67
CA GLN A 964 32.23 1.65 18.21
C GLN A 964 31.71 0.34 17.61
N ALA A 965 31.15 0.42 16.40
CA ALA A 965 30.71 -0.78 15.68
C ALA A 965 31.89 -1.69 15.31
N VAL A 966 31.68 -3.00 15.50
CA VAL A 966 32.60 -4.09 15.17
C VAL A 966 32.16 -4.70 13.84
N PRO A 967 32.95 -4.62 12.75
CA PRO A 967 32.60 -5.23 11.48
C PRO A 967 32.52 -6.76 11.59
N LEU A 968 31.39 -7.34 11.19
CA LEU A 968 31.14 -8.78 11.24
C LEU A 968 31.43 -9.47 9.90
N GLY A 969 31.37 -8.73 8.79
CA GLY A 969 31.57 -9.24 7.42
C GLY A 969 30.37 -8.92 6.54
N SER A 970 30.17 -9.69 5.47
CA SER A 970 28.97 -9.59 4.63
C SER A 970 28.17 -10.88 4.67
N LEU A 971 26.85 -10.73 4.63
CA LEU A 971 25.97 -11.81 4.18
C LEU A 971 26.20 -12.03 2.68
N ASN A 972 26.07 -13.26 2.19
CA ASN A 972 26.30 -13.60 0.78
C ASN A 972 25.06 -14.28 0.20
N ALA A 973 24.47 -13.70 -0.84
CA ALA A 973 23.24 -14.17 -1.49
C ALA A 973 22.07 -14.43 -0.52
N ILE A 974 21.90 -13.55 0.46
CA ILE A 974 20.86 -13.64 1.49
C ILE A 974 19.69 -12.70 1.16
N ARG A 975 18.47 -13.19 1.32
CA ARG A 975 17.23 -12.41 1.32
C ARG A 975 17.12 -11.74 2.69
N SER A 976 17.75 -10.58 2.86
CA SER A 976 17.98 -9.98 4.19
C SER A 976 16.71 -9.61 4.95
N ASP A 977 15.58 -9.42 4.26
CA ASP A 977 14.26 -9.21 4.88
C ASP A 977 13.73 -10.48 5.60
N THR A 978 14.17 -11.67 5.17
CA THR A 978 13.81 -12.97 5.79
C THR A 978 14.65 -13.31 7.03
N CYS A 979 15.53 -12.41 7.47
CA CYS A 979 16.44 -12.68 8.58
C CYS A 979 15.76 -12.50 9.95
N ALA A 980 16.09 -13.38 10.89
CA ALA A 980 15.83 -13.21 12.32
C ALA A 980 17.10 -13.46 13.14
N TRP A 981 17.17 -12.83 14.31
CA TRP A 981 18.37 -12.82 15.16
C TRP A 981 18.02 -12.92 16.64
N ASN A 982 18.99 -13.43 17.41
CA ASN A 982 19.08 -13.21 18.85
C ASN A 982 20.44 -12.58 19.19
N THR A 983 20.84 -12.51 20.45
CA THR A 983 22.11 -11.89 20.89
C THR A 983 23.41 -12.61 20.46
N SER A 984 23.34 -13.64 19.62
CA SER A 984 24.53 -14.42 19.18
C SER A 984 24.42 -15.02 17.79
N MET A 985 23.19 -15.33 17.35
CA MET A 985 22.89 -16.09 16.14
C MET A 985 22.01 -15.30 15.18
N LEU A 986 22.27 -15.48 13.89
CA LEU A 986 21.49 -14.98 12.77
C LEU A 986 20.99 -16.17 11.94
N ALA A 987 19.70 -16.20 11.64
CA ALA A 987 19.03 -17.17 10.77
C ALA A 987 18.42 -16.41 9.58
N CYS A 988 18.70 -16.83 8.35
CA CYS A 988 18.16 -16.18 7.14
C CYS A 988 17.86 -17.19 6.04
N VAL A 989 17.06 -16.79 5.06
CA VAL A 989 16.88 -17.52 3.80
C VAL A 989 17.86 -17.01 2.74
N ALA A 990 18.59 -17.92 2.11
CA ALA A 990 19.39 -17.68 0.92
C ALA A 990 18.59 -18.05 -0.34
N ASP A 991 19.16 -17.87 -1.53
CA ASP A 991 18.44 -18.13 -2.78
C ASP A 991 17.87 -19.57 -2.89
N GLU A 992 18.68 -20.60 -2.57
CA GLU A 992 18.27 -22.01 -2.65
C GLU A 992 18.15 -22.73 -1.29
N ASN A 993 18.63 -22.13 -0.20
CA ASN A 993 18.88 -22.81 1.08
C ASN A 993 18.59 -21.93 2.31
N PHE A 994 18.53 -22.55 3.49
CA PHE A 994 18.49 -21.82 4.76
C PHE A 994 19.91 -21.69 5.33
N VAL A 995 20.21 -20.56 5.99
CA VAL A 995 21.54 -20.26 6.54
C VAL A 995 21.43 -19.90 8.02
N LEU A 996 22.32 -20.48 8.83
CA LEU A 996 22.50 -20.10 10.24
C LEU A 996 23.96 -19.73 10.49
N GLN A 997 24.21 -18.54 11.07
CA GLN A 997 25.54 -18.02 11.37
C GLN A 997 25.62 -17.47 12.80
N GLN A 998 26.79 -17.58 13.41
CA GLN A 998 27.09 -16.96 14.70
C GLN A 998 27.89 -15.67 14.48
N PHE A 999 27.58 -14.62 15.24
CA PHE A 999 28.28 -13.32 15.18
C PHE A 999 28.75 -12.80 16.56
N ALA A 1000 28.33 -13.43 17.65
CA ALA A 1000 28.86 -13.18 18.99
C ALA A 1000 28.77 -14.47 19.86
N GLY A 1001 29.57 -14.58 20.92
CA GLY A 1001 29.45 -15.69 21.89
C GLY A 1001 30.57 -15.82 22.92
#